data_AF-A0A6A1VVK5-F1
#
_entry.id   AF-A0A6A1VVK5-F1
#
_cell.length_a   1.000
_cell.length_b   1.000
_cell.length_c   1.000
_cell.angle_alpha   90.00
_cell.angle_beta   90.00
_cell.angle_gamma   90.00
#
_symmetry.space_group_name_H-M   'P 1'
#
loop_
_entity.id
_entity.type
_entity.pdbx_description
1 polymer ?
#
loop_
_entity_poly.entity_id
_entity_poly.type
_entity_poly.pdbx_seq_one_letter_code
_entity_poly.pdbx_strand_id
1 'polypeptide(L)'
;EVSGIQNVKIFSYKELRLATEDFRPANKIGEGVFGSVFKGRLKDGKIAAIKVLSAESRQGVKEFLTEINVISEIKHENLVELYGCCVEENHRILVYNYLENNSLAQTLLGGSQSNIYFNWRTRCKICIGVACGLSFLHEEVRPHIVHRDIKASSILLDSDLSPKISGFGLAKLIPPNMMHVSTHVAGTIGYLAPEYAIRGQLTRKADIYSFGVLLVEIVSGRCNTNTRLSIGEQYLLERTWELYEQKELVGLVDAALNGEFDAEQACKFLKIGLLCTQDAPKLRPSMSTVVKMLTGEMEVDDSQITKPGLISDFMDLKVRDTQKAMPETNNTSYNISSGSDNLDNSTLSSGTTTAGIFTFTAPDDGSTSEQAVSAPDSIQEGFHRVNWTWRSSKQKEFETEEIGLEPEVCRQHMISNFPEIRTEPEASVIDQHISPSNEIQLFLMQGGLGLTEPPKEEDWANVKEIYLMDNKLSVLPKNPRCPMLSSLYLQRNYNLRTIPPSFFDYMPALQILNLSKTGIRSLPKLIYKLVNLKMLFLNDCHSFMILSPKVGDLKQLEVLDLEGTEIMDLPSEIKKLTNLTCLKVSIYGFEMNGRKARQSNTVVPYGVISALSQLEELNISMNPDDKWWHICVETIVTEVSNLKRLNSLEFFFPVVELLRHFILNSPMWMHPSLSHFRFTVGHHVKRVMSRLPSDVEFELERWDRCLKYINGVDVPKDVGKVLQHATAFFLERHATAKKLSDFGIGNMEQLKCCVIGECNEVQAIIDGTDACEQYESSDIVSESDRCEKVVLGSLEYMYIFYLKNLRSIWEGPPHQKCLFLLKSLTLRTCPELTIIFTQELLHNLSNLEVLTVEDCPSVQNLVSGEISAKSKASYFLPNLKRVSLHHMPGLANISNGLCIAPNLEWLSIYFCPDLMNPFIEELSAEKLKKIKGERSWWEALEWTGGRPGYLDDIFVEIDILDC
;
A
#
# COMPACT_ATOMS: atom_id res chain seq x y z
N GLU A 1 3.61 28.85 -31.59
CA GLU A 1 4.54 28.41 -30.52
C GLU A 1 5.38 29.56 -29.92
N VAL A 2 5.86 30.54 -30.70
CA VAL A 2 6.72 31.64 -30.18
C VAL A 2 5.94 32.83 -29.58
N SER A 3 4.62 32.88 -29.77
CA SER A 3 3.78 34.03 -29.35
C SER A 3 3.60 34.20 -27.84
N GLY A 4 4.08 33.26 -27.02
CA GLY A 4 3.98 33.30 -25.55
C GLY A 4 5.27 33.64 -24.80
N ILE A 5 6.41 33.77 -25.48
CA ILE A 5 7.71 34.05 -24.82
C ILE A 5 7.89 35.56 -24.74
N GLN A 6 7.47 36.17 -23.63
CA GLN A 6 7.77 37.57 -23.31
C GLN A 6 9.00 37.63 -22.39
N ASN A 7 9.84 38.67 -22.51
CA ASN A 7 11.01 38.95 -21.65
C ASN A 7 12.25 38.03 -21.73
N VAL A 8 12.39 37.17 -22.75
CA VAL A 8 13.60 36.33 -22.92
C VAL A 8 14.33 36.65 -24.22
N LYS A 9 15.67 36.77 -24.16
CA LYS A 9 16.51 36.99 -25.34
C LYS A 9 16.46 35.76 -26.25
N ILE A 10 16.07 35.97 -27.52
CA ILE A 10 16.04 34.92 -28.52
C ILE A 10 17.37 34.87 -29.26
N PHE A 11 18.03 33.71 -29.23
CA PHE A 11 19.24 33.40 -29.98
C PHE A 11 18.89 32.61 -31.24
N SER A 12 19.63 32.85 -32.33
CA SER A 12 19.52 32.00 -33.52
C SER A 12 20.33 30.71 -33.35
N TYR A 13 19.90 29.62 -33.99
CA TYR A 13 20.63 28.35 -33.98
C TYR A 13 22.03 28.54 -34.55
N LYS A 14 22.15 29.32 -35.63
CA LYS A 14 23.45 29.67 -36.24
C LYS A 14 24.40 30.35 -35.23
N GLU A 15 23.88 31.22 -34.38
CA GLU A 15 24.68 31.88 -33.34
C GLU A 15 25.17 30.90 -32.28
N LEU A 16 24.29 30.01 -31.80
CA LEU A 16 24.67 29.01 -30.78
C LEU A 16 25.60 27.93 -31.35
N ARG A 17 25.41 27.55 -32.62
CA ARG A 17 26.32 26.67 -33.36
C ARG A 17 27.71 27.28 -33.47
N LEU A 18 27.83 28.56 -33.79
CA LEU A 18 29.14 29.25 -33.79
C LEU A 18 29.73 29.35 -32.38
N ALA A 19 28.91 29.68 -31.37
CA ALA A 19 29.35 29.81 -29.98
C ALA A 19 29.91 28.51 -29.39
N THR A 20 29.43 27.35 -29.85
CA THR A 20 29.84 26.00 -29.42
C THR A 20 30.86 25.34 -30.35
N GLU A 21 31.30 26.05 -31.40
CA GLU A 21 32.18 25.54 -32.47
C GLU A 21 31.60 24.32 -33.20
N ASP A 22 30.31 24.35 -33.50
CA ASP A 22 29.51 23.25 -34.06
C ASP A 22 29.24 22.11 -33.08
N PHE A 23 28.85 22.47 -31.84
CA PHE A 23 28.56 21.51 -30.76
C PHE A 23 29.66 20.46 -30.58
N ARG A 24 30.92 20.90 -30.66
CA ARG A 24 32.09 20.02 -30.57
C ARG A 24 32.02 19.16 -29.30
N PRO A 25 32.31 17.85 -29.38
CA PRO A 25 32.34 16.98 -28.20
C PRO A 25 33.27 17.48 -27.08
N ALA A 26 34.38 18.16 -27.43
CA ALA A 26 35.30 18.76 -26.46
C ALA A 26 34.67 19.90 -25.63
N ASN A 27 33.60 20.52 -26.13
CA ASN A 27 32.85 21.55 -25.42
C ASN A 27 31.67 20.97 -24.62
N LYS A 28 31.42 19.66 -24.70
CA LYS A 28 30.35 19.00 -23.93
C LYS A 28 30.75 18.95 -22.46
N ILE A 29 29.97 19.60 -21.61
CA ILE A 29 30.22 19.69 -20.16
C ILE A 29 29.28 18.79 -19.34
N GLY A 30 28.20 18.28 -19.95
CA GLY A 30 27.30 17.35 -19.29
C GLY A 30 26.30 16.72 -20.24
N GLU A 31 25.75 15.59 -19.82
CA GLU A 31 24.67 14.88 -20.49
C GLU A 31 23.72 14.35 -19.43
N GLY A 32 22.43 14.68 -19.56
CA GLY A 32 21.38 14.18 -18.69
C GLY A 32 20.23 13.61 -19.50
N VAL A 33 19.21 13.11 -18.79
CA VAL A 33 17.96 12.59 -19.38
C VAL A 33 17.29 13.62 -20.31
N PHE A 34 17.54 14.90 -20.06
CA PHE A 34 16.91 16.03 -20.75
C PHE A 34 17.78 16.63 -21.86
N GLY A 35 18.94 16.03 -22.17
CA GLY A 35 19.79 16.45 -23.28
C GLY A 35 21.23 16.80 -22.89
N SER A 36 21.96 17.35 -23.86
CA SER A 36 23.39 17.64 -23.76
C SER A 36 23.64 19.11 -23.44
N VAL A 37 24.62 19.39 -22.58
CA VAL A 37 25.02 20.75 -22.21
C VAL A 37 26.43 21.01 -22.76
N PHE A 38 26.58 22.14 -23.46
CA PHE A 38 27.84 22.56 -24.06
C PHE A 38 28.30 23.90 -23.48
N LYS A 39 29.61 24.03 -23.26
CA LYS A 39 30.24 25.33 -23.02
C LYS A 39 30.34 26.08 -24.34
N GLY A 40 29.91 27.33 -24.36
CA GLY A 40 30.05 28.20 -25.54
C GLY A 40 30.46 29.61 -25.18
N ARG A 41 30.99 30.33 -26.17
CA ARG A 41 31.30 31.76 -26.07
C ARG A 41 30.34 32.55 -26.96
N LEU A 42 29.48 33.34 -26.34
CA LEU A 42 28.52 34.20 -27.03
C LEU A 42 29.24 35.35 -27.76
N LYS A 43 28.54 36.02 -28.70
CA LYS A 43 29.09 37.12 -29.50
C LYS A 43 29.60 38.31 -28.67
N ASP A 44 28.99 38.54 -27.51
CA ASP A 44 29.37 39.58 -26.56
C ASP A 44 30.58 39.19 -25.68
N GLY A 45 31.17 38.01 -25.92
CA GLY A 45 32.32 37.49 -25.20
C GLY A 45 31.97 36.71 -23.93
N LYS A 46 30.69 36.68 -23.51
CA LYS A 46 30.27 35.93 -22.32
C LYS A 46 30.39 34.43 -22.55
N ILE A 47 30.87 33.71 -21.53
CA ILE A 47 30.83 32.26 -21.49
C ILE A 47 29.46 31.81 -21.00
N ALA A 48 28.87 30.84 -21.69
CA ALA A 48 27.53 30.34 -21.43
C ALA A 48 27.48 28.81 -21.43
N ALA A 49 26.53 28.26 -20.66
CA ALA A 49 26.14 26.86 -20.73
C ALA A 49 24.92 26.73 -21.65
N ILE A 50 25.08 26.00 -22.74
CA ILE A 50 24.11 25.86 -23.83
C ILE A 50 23.52 24.45 -23.74
N LYS A 51 22.31 24.34 -23.17
CA LYS A 51 21.57 23.10 -22.96
C LYS A 51 20.70 22.81 -24.18
N VAL A 52 21.08 21.80 -24.96
CA VAL A 52 20.36 21.32 -26.14
C VAL A 52 19.44 20.20 -25.69
N LEU A 53 18.12 20.40 -25.81
CA LEU A 53 17.14 19.39 -25.45
C LEU A 53 16.94 18.39 -26.59
N SER A 54 16.70 17.12 -26.27
CA SER A 54 16.39 16.12 -27.30
C SER A 54 15.04 16.41 -27.95
N ALA A 55 15.03 16.55 -29.28
CA ALA A 55 13.84 16.85 -30.08
C ALA A 55 12.88 15.65 -30.20
N GLU A 56 13.28 14.45 -29.75
CA GLU A 56 12.57 13.19 -29.98
C GLU A 56 11.52 12.87 -28.91
N SER A 57 11.41 13.67 -27.83
CA SER A 57 10.46 13.44 -26.73
C SER A 57 9.43 14.56 -26.59
N ARG A 58 8.13 14.21 -26.53
CA ARG A 58 7.05 15.15 -26.18
C ARG A 58 7.27 15.80 -24.80
N GLN A 59 7.92 15.07 -23.89
CA GLN A 59 8.27 15.52 -22.55
C GLN A 59 9.29 16.68 -22.57
N GLY A 60 10.31 16.61 -23.43
CA GLY A 60 11.35 17.65 -23.53
C GLY A 60 10.82 19.03 -23.95
N VAL A 61 9.79 19.09 -24.79
CA VAL A 61 9.14 20.35 -25.19
C VAL A 61 8.37 20.99 -24.02
N LYS A 62 7.67 20.18 -23.23
CA LYS A 62 6.93 20.67 -22.05
C LYS A 62 7.89 21.23 -20.98
N GLU A 63 8.99 20.52 -20.73
CA GLU A 63 10.01 20.96 -19.78
C GLU A 63 10.73 22.23 -20.26
N PHE A 64 11.01 22.35 -21.56
CA PHE A 64 11.56 23.58 -22.16
C PHE A 64 10.69 24.80 -21.86
N LEU A 65 9.40 24.68 -22.16
CA LEU A 65 8.44 25.77 -21.96
C LEU A 65 8.27 26.09 -20.47
N THR A 66 8.22 25.07 -19.62
CA THR A 66 8.13 25.23 -18.17
C THR A 66 9.34 25.96 -17.63
N GLU A 67 10.55 25.56 -18.04
CA GLU A 67 11.80 26.15 -17.59
C GLU A 67 11.89 27.63 -17.99
N ILE A 68 11.51 27.98 -19.23
CA ILE A 68 11.41 29.38 -19.69
C ILE A 68 10.40 30.17 -18.84
N ASN A 69 9.19 29.66 -18.69
CA ASN A 69 8.11 30.36 -18.00
C ASN A 69 8.43 30.61 -16.51
N VAL A 70 9.12 29.69 -15.85
CA VAL A 70 9.44 29.80 -14.42
C VAL A 70 10.65 30.68 -14.18
N ILE A 71 11.74 30.52 -14.95
CA ILE A 71 13.02 31.14 -14.63
C ILE A 71 13.21 32.54 -15.25
N SER A 72 12.45 32.88 -16.30
CA SER A 72 12.60 34.17 -17.00
C SER A 72 12.21 35.39 -16.16
N GLU A 73 11.33 35.21 -15.18
CA GLU A 73 10.79 36.31 -14.37
C GLU A 73 11.43 36.41 -12.97
N ILE A 74 12.33 35.49 -12.62
CA ILE A 74 12.94 35.41 -11.28
C ILE A 74 14.45 35.59 -11.34
N LYS A 75 15.00 36.32 -10.36
CA LYS A 75 16.44 36.50 -10.19
C LYS A 75 16.80 36.46 -8.72
N HIS A 76 17.72 35.58 -8.35
CA HIS A 76 18.17 35.40 -6.97
C HIS A 76 19.61 34.88 -6.94
N GLU A 77 20.38 35.22 -5.90
CA GLU A 77 21.79 34.88 -5.80
C GLU A 77 22.04 33.36 -5.84
N ASN A 78 21.12 32.56 -5.30
CA ASN A 78 21.25 31.09 -5.26
C ASN A 78 20.49 30.36 -6.38
N LEU A 79 20.10 31.02 -7.46
CA LEU A 79 19.48 30.41 -8.65
C LEU A 79 20.36 30.61 -9.88
N VAL A 80 20.28 29.70 -10.85
CA VAL A 80 20.93 29.90 -12.16
C VAL A 80 20.25 31.02 -12.95
N GLU A 81 21.01 31.75 -13.76
CA GLU A 81 20.51 32.85 -14.58
C GLU A 81 20.32 32.39 -16.04
N LEU A 82 19.08 32.46 -16.54
CA LEU A 82 18.77 32.22 -17.93
C LEU A 82 19.12 33.47 -18.76
N TYR A 83 20.11 33.36 -19.64
CA TYR A 83 20.45 34.42 -20.59
C TYR A 83 19.49 34.47 -21.78
N GLY A 84 18.92 33.33 -22.17
CA GLY A 84 17.94 33.29 -23.25
C GLY A 84 17.67 31.89 -23.79
N CYS A 85 16.97 31.81 -24.92
CA CYS A 85 16.62 30.55 -25.57
C CYS A 85 16.71 30.62 -27.10
N CYS A 86 16.75 29.47 -27.75
CA CYS A 86 16.59 29.32 -29.20
C CYS A 86 15.40 28.40 -29.49
N VAL A 87 14.51 28.86 -30.37
CA VAL A 87 13.34 28.15 -30.87
C VAL A 87 13.33 28.28 -32.39
N GLU A 88 14.12 27.45 -33.08
CA GLU A 88 14.22 27.44 -34.54
C GLU A 88 14.05 25.99 -35.03
N GLU A 89 13.11 25.76 -35.96
CA GLU A 89 12.77 24.42 -36.47
C GLU A 89 12.52 23.42 -35.32
N ASN A 90 13.29 22.32 -35.28
CA ASN A 90 13.25 21.31 -34.23
C ASN A 90 14.25 21.57 -33.09
N HIS A 91 14.98 22.69 -33.13
CA HIS A 91 15.96 23.03 -32.10
C HIS A 91 15.28 23.76 -30.93
N ARG A 92 15.38 23.17 -29.74
CA ARG A 92 14.97 23.76 -28.45
C ARG A 92 16.20 23.83 -27.56
N ILE A 93 16.73 25.04 -27.37
CA ILE A 93 18.01 25.25 -26.69
C ILE A 93 17.87 26.35 -25.63
N LEU A 94 18.37 26.10 -24.42
CA LEU A 94 18.42 27.06 -23.32
C LEU A 94 19.85 27.53 -23.10
N VAL A 95 20.03 28.82 -22.83
CA VAL A 95 21.34 29.47 -22.66
C VAL A 95 21.41 30.04 -21.26
N TYR A 96 22.28 29.47 -20.43
CA TYR A 96 22.51 29.88 -19.04
C TYR A 96 23.87 30.54 -18.86
N ASN A 97 24.06 31.23 -17.74
CA ASN A 97 25.39 31.54 -17.25
C ASN A 97 26.20 30.24 -17.03
N TYR A 98 27.46 30.23 -17.44
CA TYR A 98 28.36 29.11 -17.18
C TYR A 98 28.83 29.14 -15.72
N LEU A 99 28.94 27.97 -15.10
CA LEU A 99 29.39 27.77 -13.72
C LEU A 99 30.59 26.83 -13.71
N GLU A 100 31.71 27.28 -13.18
CA GLU A 100 33.05 26.68 -13.37
C GLU A 100 33.24 25.38 -12.60
N ASN A 101 32.59 25.25 -11.44
CA ASN A 101 32.84 24.18 -10.49
C ASN A 101 31.80 23.05 -10.59
N ASN A 102 31.10 22.91 -11.71
CA ASN A 102 30.16 21.82 -12.01
C ASN A 102 29.09 21.61 -10.91
N SER A 103 28.47 20.42 -10.86
CA SER A 103 27.45 20.07 -9.86
C SER A 103 28.05 19.45 -8.60
N LEU A 104 27.32 19.51 -7.47
CA LEU A 104 27.70 18.79 -6.24
C LEU A 104 27.82 17.28 -6.46
N ALA A 105 26.94 16.69 -7.29
CA ALA A 105 27.00 15.28 -7.61
C ALA A 105 28.34 14.87 -8.24
N GLN A 106 28.95 15.73 -9.06
CA GLN A 106 30.24 15.46 -9.69
C GLN A 106 31.43 15.83 -8.81
N THR A 107 31.31 16.90 -8.03
CA THR A 107 32.47 17.48 -7.32
C THR A 107 32.62 17.01 -5.88
N LEU A 108 31.51 16.74 -5.18
CA LEU A 108 31.49 16.26 -3.80
C LEU A 108 31.26 14.74 -3.73
N LEU A 109 30.30 14.23 -4.51
CA LEU A 109 29.89 12.81 -4.46
C LEU A 109 30.57 11.93 -5.53
N GLY A 110 31.24 12.54 -6.51
CA GLY A 110 31.91 11.85 -7.62
C GLY A 110 33.30 11.35 -7.23
N GLY A 111 33.46 10.03 -7.09
CA GLY A 111 34.63 9.44 -6.42
C GLY A 111 36.02 9.51 -7.06
N SER A 112 36.29 10.28 -8.15
CA SER A 112 37.64 10.23 -8.76
C SER A 112 38.13 11.42 -9.62
N GLN A 113 37.46 12.58 -9.75
CA GLN A 113 37.88 13.58 -10.75
C GLN A 113 37.89 15.06 -10.31
N SER A 114 37.57 15.36 -9.06
CA SER A 114 37.53 16.73 -8.52
C SER A 114 38.68 16.97 -7.55
N ASN A 115 39.57 17.93 -7.84
CA ASN A 115 40.62 18.39 -6.93
C ASN A 115 40.09 19.41 -5.89
N ILE A 116 38.77 19.62 -5.83
CA ILE A 116 38.16 20.64 -4.97
C ILE A 116 37.94 20.05 -3.58
N TYR A 117 38.62 20.61 -2.59
CA TYR A 117 38.42 20.23 -1.19
C TYR A 117 37.26 21.01 -0.57
N PHE A 118 36.17 20.32 -0.27
CA PHE A 118 35.00 20.89 0.42
C PHE A 118 35.18 20.82 1.94
N ASN A 119 35.89 21.80 2.49
CA ASN A 119 35.98 21.98 3.94
C ASN A 119 34.59 22.23 4.55
N TRP A 120 34.49 22.07 5.88
CA TRP A 120 33.21 22.19 6.60
C TRP A 120 32.51 23.54 6.36
N ARG A 121 33.27 24.66 6.38
CA ARG A 121 32.73 26.01 6.15
C ARG A 121 32.07 26.13 4.76
N THR A 122 32.69 25.56 3.74
CA THR A 122 32.14 25.55 2.38
C THR A 122 30.86 24.73 2.32
N ARG A 123 30.80 23.55 2.98
CA ARG A 123 29.58 22.75 3.06
C ARG A 123 28.44 23.51 3.76
N CYS A 124 28.72 24.21 4.86
CA CYS A 124 27.73 25.06 5.52
C CYS A 124 27.21 26.17 4.59
N LYS A 125 28.11 26.86 3.88
CA LYS A 125 27.75 27.90 2.89
C LYS A 125 26.82 27.35 1.81
N ILE A 126 27.11 26.14 1.32
CA ILE A 126 26.30 25.46 0.31
C ILE A 126 24.90 25.13 0.85
N CYS A 127 24.79 24.49 2.01
CA CYS A 127 23.50 24.13 2.61
C CYS A 127 22.63 25.37 2.85
N ILE A 128 23.21 26.43 3.41
CA ILE A 128 22.51 27.70 3.67
C ILE A 128 22.07 28.34 2.36
N GLY A 129 22.94 28.43 1.34
CA GLY A 129 22.59 29.03 0.06
C GLY A 129 21.48 28.30 -0.68
N VAL A 130 21.47 26.96 -0.66
CA VAL A 130 20.35 26.17 -1.23
C VAL A 130 19.06 26.44 -0.45
N ALA A 131 19.12 26.49 0.89
CA ALA A 131 17.96 26.80 1.70
C ALA A 131 17.39 28.20 1.44
N CYS A 132 18.25 29.21 1.27
CA CYS A 132 17.85 30.57 0.89
C CYS A 132 17.17 30.60 -0.49
N GLY A 133 17.74 29.91 -1.49
CA GLY A 133 17.14 29.81 -2.83
C GLY A 133 15.75 29.16 -2.81
N LEU A 134 15.57 28.09 -2.04
CA LEU A 134 14.27 27.45 -1.88
C LEU A 134 13.27 28.32 -1.09
N SER A 135 13.72 29.01 -0.04
CA SER A 135 12.89 29.96 0.71
C SER A 135 12.34 31.05 -0.21
N PHE A 136 13.19 31.61 -1.07
CA PHE A 136 12.77 32.61 -2.07
C PHE A 136 11.66 32.05 -2.98
N LEU A 137 11.84 30.86 -3.57
CA LEU A 137 10.85 30.22 -4.45
C LEU A 137 9.51 29.93 -3.75
N HIS A 138 9.56 29.49 -2.49
CA HIS A 138 8.40 29.02 -1.74
C HIS A 138 7.61 30.11 -1.03
N GLU A 139 8.25 31.23 -0.71
CA GLU A 139 7.72 32.21 0.24
C GLU A 139 7.65 33.62 -0.37
N GLU A 140 8.61 34.00 -1.23
CA GLU A 140 8.71 35.34 -1.81
C GLU A 140 8.12 35.44 -3.22
N VAL A 141 8.33 34.42 -4.07
CA VAL A 141 7.79 34.41 -5.44
C VAL A 141 6.27 34.14 -5.45
N ARG A 142 5.56 34.85 -6.34
CA ARG A 142 4.11 34.75 -6.56
C ARG A 142 3.79 34.61 -8.06
N PRO A 143 3.08 33.54 -8.48
CA PRO A 143 2.68 32.37 -7.71
C PRO A 143 3.89 31.59 -7.15
N HIS A 144 3.69 30.83 -6.08
CA HIS A 144 4.76 30.07 -5.45
C HIS A 144 5.33 29.03 -6.42
N ILE A 145 6.64 28.79 -6.37
CA ILE A 145 7.28 27.81 -7.25
C ILE A 145 7.70 26.61 -6.43
N VAL A 146 7.31 25.41 -6.85
CA VAL A 146 7.86 24.14 -6.33
C VAL A 146 8.75 23.52 -7.39
N HIS A 147 10.00 23.26 -7.04
CA HIS A 147 11.07 22.84 -7.93
C HIS A 147 10.94 21.38 -8.39
N ARG A 148 10.55 20.47 -7.48
CA ARG A 148 10.33 19.00 -7.67
C ARG A 148 11.55 18.14 -7.95
N ASP A 149 12.69 18.74 -8.32
CA ASP A 149 13.91 17.98 -8.64
C ASP A 149 15.15 18.47 -7.86
N ILE A 150 14.97 18.81 -6.59
CA ILE A 150 16.08 19.17 -5.70
C ILE A 150 16.91 17.91 -5.39
N LYS A 151 18.17 17.94 -5.82
CA LYS A 151 19.15 16.85 -5.68
C LYS A 151 20.58 17.35 -5.91
N ALA A 152 21.59 16.54 -5.59
CA ALA A 152 23.00 16.96 -5.73
C ALA A 152 23.39 17.36 -7.17
N SER A 153 22.79 16.76 -8.21
CA SER A 153 23.06 17.13 -9.61
C SER A 153 22.33 18.38 -10.09
N SER A 154 21.33 18.85 -9.34
CA SER A 154 20.62 20.12 -9.60
C SER A 154 21.34 21.33 -9.00
N ILE A 155 22.29 21.12 -8.08
CA ILE A 155 23.04 22.20 -7.43
C ILE A 155 24.38 22.38 -8.13
N LEU A 156 24.53 23.51 -8.81
CA LEU A 156 25.75 23.91 -9.49
C LEU A 156 26.56 24.89 -8.62
N LEU A 157 27.85 24.99 -8.88
CA LEU A 157 28.78 25.82 -8.10
C LEU A 157 29.46 26.87 -9.00
N ASP A 158 29.40 28.13 -8.58
CA ASP A 158 30.20 29.20 -9.21
C ASP A 158 31.66 29.15 -8.78
N SER A 159 32.48 30.04 -9.35
CA SER A 159 33.91 30.17 -9.02
C SER A 159 34.23 30.32 -7.52
N ASP A 160 33.31 30.86 -6.71
CA ASP A 160 33.46 31.06 -5.26
C ASP A 160 32.84 29.92 -4.43
N LEU A 161 32.54 28.79 -5.08
CA LEU A 161 31.84 27.63 -4.50
C LEU A 161 30.48 28.01 -3.88
N SER A 162 29.81 29.03 -4.42
CA SER A 162 28.46 29.40 -4.01
C SER A 162 27.44 28.57 -4.79
N PRO A 163 26.38 28.05 -4.13
CA PRO A 163 25.42 27.17 -4.78
C PRO A 163 24.43 27.96 -5.66
N LYS A 164 24.11 27.38 -6.83
CA LYS A 164 23.06 27.82 -7.74
C LYS A 164 22.13 26.65 -8.04
N ILE A 165 20.85 26.78 -7.69
CA ILE A 165 19.82 25.78 -8.00
C ILE A 165 19.50 25.87 -9.51
N SER A 166 19.49 24.72 -10.17
CA SER A 166 19.22 24.53 -11.60
C SER A 166 18.21 23.41 -11.83
N GLY A 167 17.70 23.25 -13.06
CA GLY A 167 16.83 22.12 -13.40
C GLY A 167 15.34 22.40 -13.18
N PHE A 168 14.87 23.56 -13.62
CA PHE A 168 13.47 24.00 -13.44
C PHE A 168 12.49 23.37 -14.45
N GLY A 169 12.93 22.42 -15.28
CA GLY A 169 12.08 21.78 -16.29
C GLY A 169 10.86 21.06 -15.72
N LEU A 170 10.94 20.57 -14.47
CA LEU A 170 9.82 19.92 -13.80
C LEU A 170 9.01 20.86 -12.89
N ALA A 171 9.46 22.11 -12.70
CA ALA A 171 8.90 23.02 -11.71
C ALA A 171 7.41 23.30 -11.94
N LYS A 172 6.70 23.65 -10.88
CA LYS A 172 5.26 23.94 -10.94
C LYS A 172 4.89 25.18 -10.14
N LEU A 173 4.03 26.00 -10.72
CA LEU A 173 3.45 27.18 -10.08
C LEU A 173 2.26 26.76 -9.21
N ILE A 174 2.25 27.21 -7.96
CA ILE A 174 1.22 26.96 -6.96
C ILE A 174 0.61 28.30 -6.52
N PRO A 175 -0.70 28.51 -6.72
CA PRO A 175 -1.37 29.71 -6.22
C PRO A 175 -1.30 29.85 -4.69
N PRO A 176 -1.31 31.07 -4.14
CA PRO A 176 -1.16 31.33 -2.69
C PRO A 176 -2.15 30.58 -1.78
N ASN A 177 -3.38 30.35 -2.26
CA ASN A 177 -4.47 29.80 -1.47
C ASN A 177 -4.59 28.27 -1.57
N MET A 178 -3.67 27.62 -2.29
CA MET A 178 -3.74 26.20 -2.56
C MET A 178 -2.85 25.40 -1.59
N MET A 179 -3.40 24.42 -0.87
CA MET A 179 -2.64 23.61 0.08
C MET A 179 -1.74 22.58 -0.63
N HIS A 180 -2.19 22.03 -1.75
CA HIS A 180 -1.47 21.07 -2.57
C HIS A 180 -1.97 21.11 -4.02
N VAL A 181 -1.15 20.64 -4.96
CA VAL A 181 -1.50 20.47 -6.38
C VAL A 181 -1.43 18.99 -6.74
N SER A 182 -2.56 18.39 -7.10
CA SER A 182 -2.54 17.02 -7.67
C SER A 182 -1.90 17.05 -9.06
N THR A 183 -0.83 16.27 -9.23
CA THR A 183 -0.07 16.23 -10.48
C THR A 183 0.69 14.92 -10.63
N HIS A 184 0.90 14.48 -11.87
CA HIS A 184 1.75 13.33 -12.17
C HIS A 184 3.08 13.42 -11.42
N VAL A 185 3.49 12.32 -10.78
CA VAL A 185 4.72 12.24 -10.02
C VAL A 185 5.91 12.40 -10.96
N ALA A 186 6.75 13.40 -10.73
CA ALA A 186 8.00 13.57 -11.46
C ALA A 186 9.06 14.12 -10.51
N GLY A 187 10.30 13.71 -10.74
CA GLY A 187 11.45 13.99 -9.89
C GLY A 187 12.34 12.75 -9.78
N THR A 188 13.33 12.80 -8.91
CA THR A 188 14.33 11.74 -8.80
C THR A 188 14.03 10.82 -7.62
N ILE A 189 13.88 9.51 -7.89
CA ILE A 189 13.72 8.48 -6.86
C ILE A 189 14.87 8.57 -5.84
N GLY A 190 14.53 8.52 -4.55
CA GLY A 190 15.43 8.78 -3.42
C GLY A 190 15.27 10.18 -2.80
N TYR A 191 14.79 11.16 -3.58
CA TYR A 191 14.51 12.53 -3.12
C TYR A 191 13.01 12.85 -3.06
N LEU A 192 12.16 11.99 -3.62
CA LEU A 192 10.72 12.20 -3.65
C LEU A 192 10.11 12.07 -2.25
N ALA A 193 9.29 13.04 -1.87
CA ALA A 193 8.53 13.00 -0.63
C ALA A 193 7.45 11.90 -0.67
N PRO A 194 7.19 11.17 0.42
CA PRO A 194 6.23 10.06 0.46
C PRO A 194 4.83 10.45 -0.01
N GLU A 195 4.27 11.54 0.50
CA GLU A 195 2.94 12.00 0.13
C GLU A 195 2.83 12.31 -1.35
N TYR A 196 3.89 12.87 -1.93
CA TYR A 196 3.92 13.25 -3.32
C TYR A 196 4.09 12.03 -4.22
N ALA A 197 4.98 11.10 -3.86
CA ALA A 197 5.22 9.88 -4.61
C ALA A 197 4.01 8.92 -4.61
N ILE A 198 3.20 8.96 -3.55
CA ILE A 198 2.10 8.02 -3.34
C ILE A 198 0.78 8.60 -3.84
N ARG A 199 0.48 9.86 -3.48
CA ARG A 199 -0.82 10.48 -3.76
C ARG A 199 -0.80 11.44 -4.95
N GLY A 200 0.38 11.72 -5.53
CA GLY A 200 0.52 12.77 -6.53
C GLY A 200 0.26 14.19 -5.99
N GLN A 201 0.08 14.34 -4.68
CA GLN A 201 -0.21 15.61 -4.02
C GLN A 201 1.08 16.41 -3.84
N LEU A 202 1.34 17.33 -4.76
CA LEU A 202 2.53 18.17 -4.72
C LEU A 202 2.31 19.36 -3.80
N THR A 203 3.21 19.55 -2.85
CA THR A 203 3.25 20.74 -1.98
C THR A 203 4.65 21.34 -1.96
N ARG A 204 4.78 22.55 -1.42
CA ARG A 204 6.09 23.13 -1.07
C ARG A 204 6.89 22.21 -0.15
N LYS A 205 6.22 21.42 0.71
CA LYS A 205 6.87 20.48 1.64
C LYS A 205 7.56 19.31 0.93
N ALA A 206 7.26 19.06 -0.35
CA ALA A 206 7.95 18.04 -1.13
C ALA A 206 9.42 18.43 -1.39
N ASP A 207 9.67 19.68 -1.78
CA ASP A 207 11.02 20.22 -1.96
C ASP A 207 11.81 20.25 -0.63
N ILE A 208 11.12 20.48 0.50
CA ILE A 208 11.73 20.47 1.84
C ILE A 208 12.22 19.07 2.17
N TYR A 209 11.44 18.03 1.86
CA TYR A 209 11.87 16.65 2.01
C TYR A 209 13.11 16.37 1.15
N SER A 210 13.08 16.76 -0.14
CA SER A 210 14.22 16.59 -1.05
C SER A 210 15.47 17.33 -0.57
N PHE A 211 15.31 18.53 -0.01
CA PHE A 211 16.37 19.30 0.63
C PHE A 211 16.94 18.57 1.86
N GLY A 212 16.09 17.96 2.69
CA GLY A 212 16.54 17.18 3.84
C GLY A 212 17.45 16.02 3.45
N VAL A 213 17.10 15.28 2.39
CA VAL A 213 17.96 14.22 1.83
C VAL A 213 19.29 14.80 1.34
N LEU A 214 19.24 15.87 0.54
CA LEU A 214 20.44 16.55 0.01
C LEU A 214 21.35 17.07 1.13
N LEU A 215 20.77 17.60 2.21
CA LEU A 215 21.50 18.10 3.38
C LEU A 215 22.31 16.99 4.04
N VAL A 216 21.70 15.81 4.21
CA VAL A 216 22.40 14.63 4.75
C VAL A 216 23.52 14.19 3.80
N GLU A 217 23.30 14.17 2.48
CA GLU A 217 24.35 13.83 1.50
C GLU A 217 25.56 14.77 1.58
N ILE A 218 25.33 16.08 1.73
CA ILE A 218 26.41 17.08 1.82
C ILE A 218 27.23 16.87 3.09
N VAL A 219 26.58 16.62 4.23
CA VAL A 219 27.27 16.42 5.52
C VAL A 219 28.04 15.10 5.53
N SER A 220 27.46 14.03 4.99
CA SER A 220 28.07 12.70 5.00
C SER A 220 29.05 12.45 3.87
N GLY A 221 29.04 13.27 2.81
CA GLY A 221 29.82 13.02 1.58
C GLY A 221 29.42 11.74 0.85
N ARG A 222 28.19 11.25 1.06
CA ARG A 222 27.68 9.98 0.50
C ARG A 222 26.45 10.25 -0.34
N CYS A 223 26.27 9.49 -1.42
CA CYS A 223 25.01 9.47 -2.15
C CYS A 223 23.91 8.85 -1.29
N ASN A 224 22.67 9.32 -1.48
CA ASN A 224 21.47 8.84 -0.78
C ASN A 224 21.23 7.33 -0.96
N THR A 225 21.68 6.78 -2.09
CA THR A 225 21.71 5.34 -2.38
C THR A 225 23.12 4.92 -2.77
N ASN A 226 23.63 3.84 -2.15
CA ASN A 226 24.91 3.25 -2.52
C ASN A 226 24.85 1.72 -2.46
N THR A 227 24.66 1.10 -3.63
CA THR A 227 24.56 -0.36 -3.78
C THR A 227 25.86 -1.12 -3.51
N ARG A 228 26.99 -0.43 -3.36
CA ARG A 228 28.29 -1.04 -3.02
C ARG A 228 28.45 -1.30 -1.52
N LEU A 229 27.53 -0.79 -0.70
CA LEU A 229 27.54 -0.97 0.75
C LEU A 229 26.65 -2.13 1.18
N SER A 230 26.85 -2.58 2.43
CA SER A 230 26.02 -3.61 3.06
C SER A 230 24.55 -3.18 3.10
N ILE A 231 23.60 -4.12 3.11
CA ILE A 231 22.16 -3.84 2.97
C ILE A 231 21.65 -2.77 3.96
N GLY A 232 22.11 -2.79 5.22
CA GLY A 232 21.77 -1.77 6.23
C GLY A 232 22.47 -0.42 6.06
N GLU A 233 23.36 -0.27 5.08
CA GLU A 233 24.10 0.96 4.77
C GLU A 233 23.81 1.50 3.37
N GLN A 234 22.96 0.81 2.60
CA GLN A 234 22.62 1.19 1.22
C GLN A 234 21.83 2.49 1.16
N TYR A 235 20.98 2.74 2.16
CA TYR A 235 20.09 3.89 2.23
C TYR A 235 20.59 4.89 3.29
N LEU A 236 21.05 6.05 2.82
CA LEU A 236 21.70 7.03 3.69
C LEU A 236 20.76 7.59 4.76
N LEU A 237 19.49 7.84 4.41
CA LEU A 237 18.52 8.41 5.34
C LEU A 237 18.12 7.42 6.44
N GLU A 238 18.02 6.12 6.11
CA GLU A 238 17.81 5.04 7.08
C GLU A 238 18.97 4.97 8.06
N ARG A 239 20.20 4.97 7.53
CA ARG A 239 21.41 4.96 8.35
C ARG A 239 21.52 6.18 9.26
N THR A 240 21.06 7.34 8.78
CA THR A 240 21.02 8.58 9.58
C THR A 240 20.06 8.43 10.75
N TRP A 241 18.88 7.84 10.53
CA TRP A 241 17.91 7.57 11.58
C TRP A 241 18.45 6.62 12.64
N GLU A 242 19.09 5.52 12.23
CA GLU A 242 19.71 4.56 13.17
C GLU A 242 20.76 5.22 14.07
N LEU A 243 21.64 6.04 13.49
CA LEU A 243 22.67 6.75 14.24
C LEU A 243 22.08 7.86 15.13
N TYR A 244 20.96 8.46 14.75
CA TYR A 244 20.21 9.38 15.61
C TYR A 244 19.66 8.67 16.85
N GLU A 245 19.02 7.51 16.68
CA GLU A 245 18.49 6.70 17.79
C GLU A 245 19.60 6.23 18.75
N GLN A 246 20.77 5.91 18.19
CA GLN A 246 21.96 5.50 18.94
C GLN A 246 22.71 6.67 19.59
N LYS A 247 22.36 7.92 19.25
CA LYS A 247 23.09 9.16 19.65
C LYS A 247 24.53 9.19 19.13
N GLU A 248 24.76 8.62 17.95
CA GLU A 248 26.06 8.49 17.28
C GLU A 248 26.11 9.22 15.92
N LEU A 249 25.28 10.27 15.72
CA LEU A 249 25.20 11.03 14.45
C LEU A 249 26.55 11.52 13.92
N VAL A 250 27.49 11.86 14.81
CA VAL A 250 28.84 12.30 14.43
C VAL A 250 29.57 11.26 13.57
N GLY A 251 29.26 9.96 13.75
CA GLY A 251 29.82 8.87 12.96
C GLY A 251 29.39 8.86 11.49
N LEU A 252 28.39 9.65 11.11
CA LEU A 252 27.96 9.80 9.72
C LEU A 252 28.71 10.90 8.97
N VAL A 253 29.38 11.81 9.67
CA VAL A 253 30.08 12.95 9.06
C VAL A 253 31.21 12.44 8.17
N ASP A 254 31.38 13.09 7.02
CA ASP A 254 32.34 12.68 6.00
C ASP A 254 33.77 12.54 6.55
N ALA A 255 34.32 11.32 6.45
CA ALA A 255 35.68 11.01 6.89
C ALA A 255 36.75 11.84 6.16
N ALA A 256 36.48 12.32 4.94
CA ALA A 256 37.41 13.16 4.18
C ALA A 256 37.65 14.55 4.81
N LEU A 257 36.81 14.96 5.77
CA LEU A 257 37.05 16.17 6.56
C LEU A 257 38.17 15.99 7.58
N ASN A 258 38.66 14.76 7.82
CA ASN A 258 39.79 14.46 8.72
C ASN A 258 39.65 15.06 10.14
N GLY A 259 38.42 15.24 10.63
CA GLY A 259 38.13 15.86 11.93
C GLY A 259 38.14 17.40 11.94
N GLU A 260 38.36 18.05 10.79
CA GLU A 260 38.32 19.53 10.65
C GLU A 260 36.87 20.04 10.47
N PHE A 261 36.01 19.76 11.45
CA PHE A 261 34.62 20.24 11.48
C PHE A 261 34.12 20.46 12.90
N ASP A 262 33.08 21.28 13.04
CA ASP A 262 32.36 21.45 14.29
C ASP A 262 31.35 20.30 14.44
N ALA A 263 31.59 19.38 15.37
CA ALA A 263 30.76 18.19 15.56
C ALA A 263 29.34 18.53 16.03
N GLU A 264 29.16 19.57 16.84
CA GLU A 264 27.85 20.00 17.32
C GLU A 264 27.04 20.59 16.16
N GLN A 265 27.67 21.46 15.37
CA GLN A 265 27.06 22.03 14.18
C GLN A 265 26.73 20.96 13.13
N ALA A 266 27.62 19.98 12.92
CA ALA A 266 27.39 18.88 11.98
C ALA A 266 26.21 17.99 12.41
N CYS A 267 26.13 17.64 13.69
CA CYS A 267 24.98 16.92 14.24
C CYS A 267 23.69 17.75 14.12
N LYS A 268 23.75 19.07 14.35
CA LYS A 268 22.60 19.98 14.16
C LYS A 268 22.10 19.94 12.72
N PHE A 269 23.00 19.95 11.73
CA PHE A 269 22.62 19.86 10.31
C PHE A 269 21.96 18.52 9.96
N LEU A 270 22.46 17.40 10.49
CA LEU A 270 21.84 16.08 10.31
C LEU A 270 20.44 16.01 10.94
N LYS A 271 20.26 16.58 12.13
CA LYS A 271 18.95 16.70 12.79
C LYS A 271 17.96 17.55 11.99
N ILE A 272 18.42 18.67 11.42
CA ILE A 272 17.61 19.49 10.51
C ILE A 272 17.23 18.67 9.26
N GLY A 273 18.15 17.86 8.74
CA GLY A 273 17.87 16.89 7.67
C GLY A 273 16.71 15.96 8.03
N LEU A 274 16.76 15.35 9.21
CA LEU A 274 15.69 14.49 9.72
C LEU A 274 14.35 15.23 9.89
N LEU A 275 14.34 16.46 10.42
CA LEU A 275 13.14 17.30 10.51
C LEU A 275 12.56 17.64 9.14
N CYS A 276 13.40 17.84 8.13
CA CYS A 276 12.97 18.09 6.77
C CYS A 276 12.35 16.83 6.12
N THR A 277 12.76 15.63 6.54
CA THR A 277 12.31 14.35 5.96
C THR A 277 11.21 13.65 6.76
N GLN A 278 10.48 14.36 7.64
CA GLN A 278 9.37 13.77 8.40
C GLN A 278 8.30 13.20 7.47
N ASP A 279 7.70 12.06 7.82
CA ASP A 279 6.67 11.41 7.01
C ASP A 279 5.47 12.35 6.78
N ALA A 280 4.93 12.90 7.86
CA ALA A 280 3.84 13.86 7.80
C ALA A 280 4.33 15.24 7.30
N PRO A 281 3.82 15.77 6.16
CA PRO A 281 4.30 17.05 5.59
C PRO A 281 4.10 18.25 6.50
N LYS A 282 3.10 18.19 7.38
CA LYS A 282 2.80 19.23 8.38
C LYS A 282 3.89 19.40 9.44
N LEU A 283 4.64 18.33 9.74
CA LEU A 283 5.73 18.36 10.72
C LEU A 283 7.02 18.93 10.14
N ARG A 284 7.15 18.98 8.81
CA ARG A 284 8.33 19.56 8.16
C ARG A 284 8.33 21.08 8.35
N PRO A 285 9.48 21.70 8.70
CA PRO A 285 9.60 23.15 8.87
C PRO A 285 9.35 23.90 7.55
N SER A 286 9.12 25.22 7.60
CA SER A 286 9.21 26.06 6.39
C SER A 286 10.66 26.26 5.99
N MET A 287 10.94 26.66 4.75
CA MET A 287 12.33 26.88 4.32
C MET A 287 12.97 28.07 5.04
N SER A 288 12.21 29.13 5.33
CA SER A 288 12.69 30.23 6.19
C SER A 288 13.05 29.78 7.61
N THR A 289 12.28 28.84 8.17
CA THR A 289 12.56 28.20 9.47
C THR A 289 13.85 27.38 9.38
N VAL A 290 14.05 26.62 8.31
CA VAL A 290 15.29 25.87 8.04
C VAL A 290 16.50 26.79 7.95
N VAL A 291 16.40 27.92 7.23
CA VAL A 291 17.49 28.92 7.14
C VAL A 291 17.89 29.40 8.54
N LYS A 292 16.93 29.78 9.38
CA LYS A 292 17.21 30.23 10.77
C LYS A 292 17.87 29.15 11.62
N MET A 293 17.48 27.88 11.46
CA MET A 293 18.14 26.77 12.16
C MET A 293 19.58 26.57 11.68
N LEU A 294 19.83 26.68 10.37
CA LEU A 294 21.16 26.52 9.78
C LEU A 294 22.12 27.69 10.10
N THR A 295 21.60 28.92 10.23
CA THR A 295 22.40 30.11 10.61
C THR A 295 22.64 30.22 12.12
N GLY A 296 21.95 29.41 12.93
CA GLY A 296 22.05 29.42 14.38
C GLY A 296 21.18 30.48 15.07
N GLU A 297 20.27 31.12 14.33
CA GLU A 297 19.26 32.05 14.89
C GLU A 297 18.15 31.34 15.66
N MET A 298 18.02 30.02 15.47
CA MET A 298 17.02 29.18 16.10
C MET A 298 17.60 27.81 16.47
N GLU A 299 17.17 27.30 17.62
CA GLU A 299 17.54 25.97 18.07
C GLU A 299 16.63 24.88 17.51
N VAL A 300 17.17 23.67 17.41
CA VAL A 300 16.45 22.48 16.94
C VAL A 300 15.75 21.82 18.13
N ASP A 301 14.44 21.62 18.01
CA ASP A 301 13.65 20.89 18.99
C ASP A 301 13.69 19.39 18.71
N ASP A 302 14.56 18.67 19.44
CA ASP A 302 14.73 17.22 19.33
C ASP A 302 13.41 16.44 19.54
N SER A 303 12.42 17.00 20.25
CA SER A 303 11.14 16.32 20.51
C SER A 303 10.24 16.21 19.28
N GLN A 304 10.50 17.00 18.25
CA GLN A 304 9.74 17.01 16.99
C GLN A 304 10.31 16.04 15.95
N ILE A 305 11.50 15.48 16.19
CA ILE A 305 12.16 14.54 15.29
C ILE A 305 11.55 13.15 15.47
N THR A 306 10.72 12.74 14.52
CA THR A 306 10.20 11.36 14.42
C THR A 306 10.83 10.63 13.23
N LYS A 307 10.53 9.34 13.08
CA LYS A 307 11.10 8.51 12.02
C LYS A 307 10.79 9.12 10.64
N PRO A 308 11.79 9.31 9.75
CA PRO A 308 11.55 9.87 8.43
C PRO A 308 10.67 8.94 7.59
N GLY A 309 9.87 9.53 6.70
CA GLY A 309 9.05 8.76 5.76
C GLY A 309 9.92 8.21 4.65
N LEU A 310 10.13 6.90 4.59
CA LEU A 310 11.04 6.25 3.65
C LEU A 310 10.26 5.50 2.58
N ILE A 311 10.72 5.62 1.34
CA ILE A 311 10.16 4.91 0.18
C ILE A 311 11.15 3.81 -0.24
N SER A 312 11.36 2.80 0.60
CA SER A 312 12.31 1.71 0.36
C SER A 312 11.96 0.91 -0.91
N ASP A 313 10.68 0.65 -1.15
CA ASP A 313 10.20 -0.21 -2.25
C ASP A 313 10.50 0.30 -3.67
N PHE A 314 10.57 1.63 -3.86
CA PHE A 314 10.93 2.20 -5.17
C PHE A 314 12.43 2.20 -5.43
N MET A 315 13.24 2.13 -4.38
CA MET A 315 14.70 2.15 -4.52
C MET A 315 15.25 0.77 -4.91
N ASP A 316 14.57 -0.30 -4.51
CA ASP A 316 14.90 -1.69 -4.89
C ASP A 316 14.67 -1.99 -6.39
N LEU A 317 13.73 -1.28 -7.04
CA LEU A 317 13.48 -1.38 -8.50
C LEU A 317 14.72 -1.01 -9.33
N LYS A 318 15.51 -0.03 -8.87
CA LYS A 318 16.72 0.43 -9.58
C LYS A 318 17.89 -0.54 -9.43
N VAL A 319 17.94 -1.30 -8.33
CA VAL A 319 19.01 -2.28 -8.05
C VAL A 319 18.97 -3.43 -9.06
N ARG A 320 17.77 -3.84 -9.49
CA ARG A 320 17.57 -4.91 -10.49
C ARG A 320 17.92 -4.47 -11.92
N ASP A 321 17.66 -3.21 -12.30
CA ASP A 321 17.92 -2.71 -13.66
C ASP A 321 19.42 -2.57 -14.00
N THR A 322 20.29 -2.39 -13.00
CA THR A 322 21.75 -2.30 -13.21
C THR A 322 22.48 -3.64 -13.39
N GLN A 323 21.79 -4.80 -13.30
CA GLN A 323 22.39 -6.13 -13.41
C GLN A 323 22.22 -6.83 -14.77
N LYS A 324 22.11 -6.09 -15.89
CA LYS A 324 22.23 -6.69 -17.23
C LYS A 324 23.68 -6.68 -17.76
N ALA A 325 24.35 -7.81 -17.51
CA ALA A 325 25.56 -8.43 -18.05
C ALA A 325 26.52 -7.65 -18.99
N MET A 326 27.81 -7.70 -18.66
CA MET A 326 28.90 -7.85 -19.65
C MET A 326 29.50 -9.27 -19.55
N PRO A 327 29.89 -9.91 -20.67
CA PRO A 327 30.53 -11.21 -20.66
C PRO A 327 32.03 -11.07 -20.38
N GLU A 328 32.49 -11.58 -19.24
CA GLU A 328 33.91 -11.65 -18.94
C GLU A 328 34.59 -12.73 -19.80
N THR A 329 35.50 -12.26 -20.66
CA THR A 329 36.40 -13.07 -21.45
C THR A 329 37.68 -13.25 -20.62
N ASN A 330 37.88 -14.43 -20.04
CA ASN A 330 39.11 -14.73 -19.30
C ASN A 330 40.22 -15.20 -20.25
N ASN A 331 41.25 -14.37 -20.42
CA ASN A 331 42.58 -14.80 -20.86
C ASN A 331 43.64 -14.29 -19.88
N THR A 332 44.12 -15.26 -19.08
CA THR A 332 45.52 -15.52 -18.66
C THR A 332 46.50 -14.36 -18.41
N SER A 333 46.99 -14.29 -17.18
CA SER A 333 48.44 -14.22 -16.91
C SER A 333 48.81 -14.83 -15.56
N TYR A 334 50.02 -15.39 -15.52
CA TYR A 334 50.58 -16.37 -14.61
C TYR A 334 51.07 -15.79 -13.26
N ASN A 335 51.02 -16.58 -12.16
CA ASN A 335 52.22 -17.09 -11.47
C ASN A 335 51.95 -17.95 -10.20
N ILE A 336 52.25 -19.25 -10.33
CA ILE A 336 53.07 -20.17 -9.50
C ILE A 336 52.97 -20.14 -7.96
N SER A 337 52.52 -21.29 -7.39
CA SER A 337 53.13 -22.10 -6.29
C SER A 337 52.01 -22.88 -5.55
N SER A 338 52.08 -24.15 -5.14
CA SER A 338 52.81 -25.39 -5.48
C SER A 338 52.26 -26.49 -4.54
N GLY A 339 52.05 -27.72 -5.03
CA GLY A 339 51.78 -28.95 -4.24
C GLY A 339 50.52 -29.70 -4.71
N SER A 340 50.64 -30.66 -5.64
CA SER A 340 50.82 -32.12 -5.41
C SER A 340 49.51 -32.77 -4.89
N ASP A 341 48.86 -33.75 -5.50
CA ASP A 341 49.30 -34.82 -6.40
C ASP A 341 48.08 -35.54 -7.03
N ASN A 342 48.29 -36.05 -8.26
CA ASN A 342 47.80 -37.32 -8.83
C ASN A 342 46.28 -37.56 -9.05
N LEU A 343 45.81 -38.23 -10.11
CA LEU A 343 46.30 -38.66 -11.43
C LEU A 343 45.09 -39.33 -12.13
N ASP A 344 45.05 -39.30 -13.47
CA ASP A 344 44.36 -40.23 -14.39
C ASP A 344 42.81 -40.21 -14.47
N ASN A 345 42.18 -39.73 -15.56
CA ASN A 345 42.17 -40.15 -16.98
C ASN A 345 40.74 -40.64 -17.32
N SER A 346 40.02 -39.90 -18.16
CA SER A 346 39.66 -40.31 -19.53
C SER A 346 38.42 -41.24 -19.59
N THR A 347 37.46 -41.24 -20.51
CA THR A 347 37.08 -40.45 -21.69
C THR A 347 35.73 -41.06 -22.19
N LEU A 348 34.86 -40.21 -22.73
CA LEU A 348 33.74 -40.45 -23.67
C LEU A 348 32.53 -41.40 -23.38
N SER A 349 31.37 -40.75 -23.54
CA SER A 349 30.26 -41.04 -24.47
C SER A 349 29.06 -41.92 -24.07
N SER A 350 27.91 -41.26 -24.16
CA SER A 350 26.67 -41.64 -24.88
C SER A 350 25.90 -42.90 -24.50
N GLY A 351 24.58 -42.74 -24.33
CA GLY A 351 23.60 -43.69 -24.85
C GLY A 351 22.66 -44.36 -23.85
N THR A 352 21.54 -43.69 -23.57
CA THR A 352 20.14 -44.16 -23.62
C THR A 352 19.75 -45.58 -23.13
N THR A 353 18.79 -45.56 -22.18
CA THR A 353 17.62 -46.46 -21.96
C THR A 353 17.72 -47.84 -21.27
N THR A 354 16.71 -48.03 -20.40
CA THR A 354 15.92 -49.23 -20.00
C THR A 354 16.33 -50.13 -18.82
N ALA A 355 15.51 -50.02 -17.76
CA ALA A 355 14.75 -51.05 -17.02
C ALA A 355 15.41 -52.35 -16.47
N GLY A 356 15.05 -52.65 -15.20
CA GLY A 356 15.22 -53.94 -14.50
C GLY A 356 15.29 -53.73 -12.97
N ILE A 357 14.18 -53.72 -12.24
CA ILE A 357 13.57 -54.86 -11.50
C ILE A 357 14.50 -55.51 -10.45
N PHE A 358 14.09 -55.42 -9.18
CA PHE A 358 14.19 -56.53 -8.22
C PHE A 358 12.88 -56.67 -7.45
N THR A 359 12.25 -57.83 -7.60
CA THR A 359 11.13 -58.38 -6.84
C THR A 359 11.66 -59.14 -5.61
N PHE A 360 10.88 -59.17 -4.52
CA PHE A 360 10.70 -60.34 -3.64
C PHE A 360 9.35 -60.19 -2.92
N THR A 361 8.32 -60.89 -3.41
CA THR A 361 7.65 -62.06 -2.79
C THR A 361 6.63 -61.75 -1.69
N ALA A 362 5.36 -61.95 -2.04
CA ALA A 362 4.24 -62.19 -1.12
C ALA A 362 4.32 -63.60 -0.50
N PRO A 363 3.40 -63.92 0.41
CA PRO A 363 2.35 -64.86 -0.04
C PRO A 363 0.92 -64.41 0.27
N ASP A 364 0.07 -64.79 -0.68
CA ASP A 364 -1.38 -65.02 -0.70
C ASP A 364 -2.00 -65.48 0.65
N ASP A 365 -3.30 -65.36 0.94
CA ASP A 365 -4.46 -65.75 0.12
C ASP A 365 -5.76 -65.27 0.80
N GLY A 366 -6.86 -65.14 0.03
CA GLY A 366 -8.22 -65.18 0.59
C GLY A 366 -9.23 -64.19 0.02
N SER A 367 -9.87 -64.58 -1.08
CA SER A 367 -10.94 -63.90 -1.82
C SER A 367 -12.33 -64.00 -1.17
N THR A 368 -13.33 -63.42 -1.87
CA THR A 368 -14.81 -63.47 -1.75
C THR A 368 -15.46 -62.33 -0.95
N SER A 369 -16.58 -61.72 -1.34
CA SER A 369 -17.47 -61.74 -2.52
C SER A 369 -18.50 -60.61 -2.33
N GLU A 370 -19.18 -60.23 -3.41
CA GLU A 370 -20.30 -59.27 -3.51
C GLU A 370 -21.42 -59.46 -2.46
N GLN A 371 -22.09 -58.37 -2.08
CA GLN A 371 -23.54 -58.16 -2.33
C GLN A 371 -24.09 -56.87 -1.69
N ALA A 372 -24.95 -56.20 -2.46
CA ALA A 372 -25.78 -55.07 -2.07
C ALA A 372 -26.96 -55.52 -1.18
N VAL A 373 -27.31 -54.74 -0.14
CA VAL A 373 -28.67 -54.68 0.41
C VAL A 373 -28.97 -53.26 0.92
N SER A 374 -30.20 -52.86 0.63
CA SER A 374 -30.99 -51.67 0.92
C SER A 374 -31.00 -51.11 2.35
N ALA A 375 -31.40 -49.83 2.42
CA ALA A 375 -31.70 -48.95 3.55
C ALA A 375 -32.60 -49.55 4.67
N PRO A 376 -32.74 -48.82 5.80
CA PRO A 376 -33.93 -47.96 5.89
C PRO A 376 -33.70 -46.57 6.53
N ASP A 377 -34.62 -45.67 6.15
CA ASP A 377 -34.96 -44.44 6.85
C ASP A 377 -35.16 -44.62 8.35
N SER A 378 -34.79 -43.62 9.14
CA SER A 378 -35.74 -42.77 9.89
C SER A 378 -35.16 -42.16 11.17
N ILE A 379 -35.65 -40.94 11.41
CA ILE A 379 -35.80 -40.20 12.68
C ILE A 379 -34.80 -39.05 12.87
N GLN A 380 -35.31 -37.88 12.46
CA GLN A 380 -34.96 -36.55 12.95
C GLN A 380 -35.06 -36.50 14.48
N GLU A 381 -34.00 -36.04 15.14
CA GLU A 381 -34.15 -35.17 16.31
C GLU A 381 -33.20 -33.99 16.15
N GLY A 382 -33.79 -32.82 15.94
CA GLY A 382 -33.08 -31.56 15.80
C GLY A 382 -32.49 -31.12 17.12
N PHE A 383 -31.18 -30.92 17.14
CA PHE A 383 -30.54 -29.97 18.04
C PHE A 383 -30.04 -28.80 17.19
N HIS A 384 -30.77 -27.68 17.23
CA HIS A 384 -30.27 -26.38 16.80
C HIS A 384 -29.05 -26.01 17.67
N ARG A 385 -27.85 -26.36 17.21
CA ARG A 385 -26.62 -25.70 17.65
C ARG A 385 -26.49 -24.40 16.85
N VAL A 386 -26.65 -23.28 17.54
CA VAL A 386 -26.34 -21.95 17.02
C VAL A 386 -24.85 -21.92 16.69
N ASN A 387 -24.50 -21.87 15.40
CA ASN A 387 -23.15 -21.62 14.93
C ASN A 387 -22.78 -20.17 15.26
N TRP A 388 -21.87 -19.98 16.21
CA TRP A 388 -21.27 -18.67 16.49
C TRP A 388 -20.03 -18.51 15.61
N THR A 389 -20.18 -17.94 14.42
CA THR A 389 -19.03 -17.39 13.68
C THR A 389 -18.64 -16.08 14.36
N TRP A 390 -17.61 -16.11 15.20
CA TRP A 390 -17.08 -14.93 15.88
C TRP A 390 -16.33 -14.04 14.89
N ARG A 391 -17.08 -13.16 14.20
CA ARG A 391 -16.48 -12.02 13.49
C ARG A 391 -15.96 -11.03 14.52
N SER A 392 -14.68 -10.69 14.41
CA SER A 392 -14.14 -9.47 15.00
C SER A 392 -15.08 -8.32 14.61
N SER A 393 -15.74 -7.71 15.59
CA SER A 393 -16.48 -6.48 15.37
C SER A 393 -15.49 -5.36 15.10
N LYS A 394 -14.93 -5.31 13.89
CA LYS A 394 -14.32 -4.11 13.31
C LYS A 394 -15.48 -3.21 12.88
N GLN A 395 -15.92 -2.41 13.83
CA GLN A 395 -17.03 -1.48 13.70
C GLN A 395 -16.66 -0.36 12.71
N LYS A 396 -17.59 -0.03 11.82
CA LYS A 396 -17.56 1.15 10.93
C LYS A 396 -17.07 2.39 11.69
N GLU A 397 -15.95 2.96 11.28
CA GLU A 397 -15.76 4.40 11.42
C GLU A 397 -16.73 5.06 10.45
N PHE A 398 -17.76 5.71 10.98
CA PHE A 398 -18.51 6.69 10.21
C PHE A 398 -17.65 7.96 10.19
N GLU A 399 -17.10 8.27 9.02
CA GLU A 399 -16.71 9.65 8.70
C GLU A 399 -17.92 10.54 8.96
N THR A 400 -17.76 11.46 9.90
CA THR A 400 -18.72 12.51 10.19
C THR A 400 -18.42 13.66 9.24
N GLU A 401 -19.02 13.64 8.06
CA GLU A 401 -19.26 14.87 7.30
C GLU A 401 -20.68 15.37 7.60
N GLU A 402 -20.75 16.68 7.82
CA GLU A 402 -21.86 17.46 8.37
C GLU A 402 -23.25 17.07 7.83
N ILE A 403 -24.05 16.46 8.70
CA ILE A 403 -25.51 16.60 8.65
C ILE A 403 -25.95 16.95 10.06
N GLY A 404 -26.34 18.21 10.26
CA GLY A 404 -26.85 18.72 11.52
C GLY A 404 -28.12 17.97 11.95
N LEU A 405 -27.98 16.97 12.82
CA LEU A 405 -29.06 16.29 13.52
C LEU A 405 -28.65 16.08 14.99
N GLU A 406 -29.56 16.40 15.90
CA GLU A 406 -29.34 16.48 17.35
C GLU A 406 -28.87 15.15 18.01
N PRO A 407 -28.12 15.21 19.13
CA PRO A 407 -27.46 14.06 19.76
C PRO A 407 -28.36 12.96 20.34
N GLU A 408 -29.69 13.14 20.35
CA GLU A 408 -30.62 12.23 21.04
C GLU A 408 -30.97 10.98 20.21
N VAL A 409 -30.78 11.00 18.88
CA VAL A 409 -31.18 9.88 17.99
C VAL A 409 -30.14 8.74 17.97
N CYS A 410 -28.87 9.01 18.29
CA CYS A 410 -27.82 7.99 18.41
C CYS A 410 -27.97 7.09 19.66
N ARG A 411 -28.80 7.47 20.64
CA ARG A 411 -29.05 6.64 21.85
C ARG A 411 -29.96 5.44 21.58
N GLN A 412 -30.88 5.53 20.61
CA GLN A 412 -31.86 4.46 20.38
C GLN A 412 -31.38 3.37 19.40
N HIS A 413 -30.40 3.66 18.54
CA HIS A 413 -29.88 2.68 17.58
C HIS A 413 -28.84 1.71 18.16
N MET A 414 -28.29 1.97 19.36
CA MET A 414 -27.37 1.05 20.04
C MET A 414 -28.08 -0.06 20.84
N ILE A 415 -29.40 0.04 21.03
CA ILE A 415 -30.18 -0.93 21.82
C ILE A 415 -30.75 -2.06 20.94
N SER A 416 -30.77 -1.92 19.61
CA SER A 416 -31.49 -2.84 18.70
C SER A 416 -30.72 -4.06 18.18
N ASN A 417 -29.46 -4.30 18.61
CA ASN A 417 -28.62 -5.38 18.07
C ASN A 417 -28.26 -6.49 19.06
N PHE A 418 -29.04 -6.69 20.12
CA PHE A 418 -28.97 -7.89 20.96
C PHE A 418 -30.31 -8.64 20.94
N PRO A 419 -30.31 -9.99 20.90
CA PRO A 419 -31.55 -10.76 20.85
C PRO A 419 -32.32 -10.62 22.17
N GLU A 420 -33.54 -10.07 22.11
CA GLU A 420 -34.50 -10.04 23.22
C GLU A 420 -34.90 -11.48 23.62
N ILE A 421 -34.55 -11.92 24.83
CA ILE A 421 -35.31 -12.97 25.52
C ILE A 421 -36.39 -12.25 26.33
N ARG A 422 -37.61 -12.22 25.79
CA ARG A 422 -38.80 -11.69 26.48
C ARG A 422 -39.28 -12.68 27.53
N THR A 423 -39.28 -12.27 28.79
CA THR A 423 -40.29 -12.66 29.77
C THR A 423 -40.65 -11.44 30.61
N GLU A 424 -41.77 -10.81 30.30
CA GLU A 424 -42.42 -9.83 31.18
C GLU A 424 -42.99 -10.53 32.43
N PRO A 425 -43.08 -9.82 33.55
CA PRO A 425 -44.26 -9.96 34.39
C PRO A 425 -44.98 -8.62 34.54
N GLU A 426 -46.30 -8.70 34.37
CA GLU A 426 -47.28 -7.64 34.56
C GLU A 426 -47.17 -7.00 35.95
N ALA A 427 -47.19 -5.66 35.98
CA ALA A 427 -47.33 -4.91 37.20
C ALA A 427 -48.76 -5.03 37.75
N SER A 428 -48.89 -5.48 38.99
CA SER A 428 -50.04 -5.15 39.84
C SER A 428 -49.59 -4.62 41.18
N VAL A 429 -50.24 -3.53 41.58
CA VAL A 429 -50.02 -2.71 42.77
C VAL A 429 -50.45 -3.49 44.03
N ILE A 430 -49.65 -3.41 45.11
CA ILE A 430 -50.08 -3.17 46.51
C ILE A 430 -48.85 -2.83 47.38
N ASP A 431 -49.11 -1.90 48.29
CA ASP A 431 -48.27 -1.17 49.22
C ASP A 431 -47.61 -2.01 50.35
N GLN A 432 -46.63 -1.40 51.04
CA GLN A 432 -46.08 -1.69 52.38
C GLN A 432 -44.73 -2.43 52.55
N HIS A 433 -43.75 -1.67 53.05
CA HIS A 433 -42.69 -2.02 54.01
C HIS A 433 -42.11 -3.45 53.99
N ILE A 434 -41.10 -3.68 53.14
CA ILE A 434 -40.08 -4.72 53.37
C ILE A 434 -38.71 -4.15 52.95
N SER A 435 -37.71 -4.27 53.82
CA SER A 435 -36.31 -3.89 53.61
C SER A 435 -35.73 -4.49 52.30
N PRO A 436 -34.85 -3.81 51.54
CA PRO A 436 -34.20 -4.45 50.40
C PRO A 436 -33.08 -5.36 50.93
N SER A 437 -33.42 -6.63 51.15
CA SER A 437 -32.47 -7.72 51.29
C SER A 437 -32.00 -8.17 49.90
N ASN A 438 -30.70 -8.00 49.64
CA ASN A 438 -29.87 -8.68 48.63
C ASN A 438 -30.53 -8.98 47.27
N GLU A 439 -30.67 -7.98 46.40
CA GLU A 439 -30.70 -8.24 44.96
C GLU A 439 -29.28 -8.62 44.49
N ILE A 440 -29.13 -9.83 43.94
CA ILE A 440 -27.88 -10.29 43.35
C ILE A 440 -27.69 -9.50 42.05
N GLN A 441 -26.80 -8.51 42.06
CA GLN A 441 -26.44 -7.75 40.87
C GLN A 441 -25.70 -8.66 39.88
N LEU A 442 -26.42 -9.25 38.92
CA LEU A 442 -25.87 -10.25 38.00
C LEU A 442 -24.83 -9.67 37.03
N PHE A 443 -24.91 -8.38 36.71
CA PHE A 443 -24.05 -7.70 35.73
C PHE A 443 -23.62 -6.30 36.19
N LEU A 444 -22.41 -5.91 35.81
CA LEU A 444 -21.89 -4.55 35.95
C LEU A 444 -21.58 -3.99 34.56
N MET A 445 -22.45 -3.11 34.07
CA MET A 445 -22.32 -2.50 32.73
C MET A 445 -21.85 -1.04 32.83
N GLN A 446 -20.57 -0.83 32.59
CA GLN A 446 -19.93 0.49 32.65
C GLN A 446 -18.95 0.74 31.49
N GLY A 447 -19.22 0.14 30.33
CA GLY A 447 -18.43 0.37 29.13
C GLY A 447 -18.74 1.71 28.45
N GLY A 448 -17.76 2.33 27.81
CA GLY A 448 -17.96 3.56 27.01
C GLY A 448 -18.19 4.84 27.82
N LEU A 449 -18.06 4.78 29.15
CA LEU A 449 -18.33 5.91 30.05
C LEU A 449 -17.13 6.85 30.22
N GLY A 450 -15.98 6.51 29.62
CA GLY A 450 -14.75 7.31 29.72
C GLY A 450 -14.09 7.25 31.10
N LEU A 451 -14.34 6.19 31.88
CA LEU A 451 -13.81 6.02 33.24
C LEU A 451 -12.28 6.02 33.26
N THR A 452 -11.69 6.79 34.18
CA THR A 452 -10.23 6.80 34.44
C THR A 452 -9.83 5.90 35.61
N GLU A 453 -10.75 5.69 36.54
CA GLU A 453 -10.58 4.83 37.72
C GLU A 453 -11.57 3.66 37.67
N PRO A 454 -11.18 2.48 38.18
CA PRO A 454 -12.07 1.33 38.19
C PRO A 454 -13.24 1.51 39.18
N PRO A 455 -14.34 0.75 39.02
CA PRO A 455 -15.42 0.71 40.01
C PRO A 455 -14.88 0.30 41.38
N LYS A 456 -15.55 0.73 42.46
CA LYS A 456 -15.11 0.43 43.82
C LYS A 456 -15.14 -1.07 44.05
N GLU A 457 -14.22 -1.62 44.85
CA GLU A 457 -14.11 -3.07 45.06
C GLU A 457 -15.40 -3.72 45.59
N GLU A 458 -16.25 -2.95 46.28
CA GLU A 458 -17.59 -3.39 46.73
C GLU A 458 -18.53 -3.74 45.56
N ASP A 459 -18.43 -3.03 44.44
CA ASP A 459 -19.28 -3.22 43.25
C ASP A 459 -18.94 -4.51 42.49
N TRP A 460 -17.79 -5.13 42.79
CA TRP A 460 -17.35 -6.37 42.14
C TRP A 460 -17.85 -7.63 42.86
N ALA A 461 -18.30 -7.51 44.12
CA ALA A 461 -18.34 -8.63 45.07
C ALA A 461 -19.43 -9.69 44.83
N ASN A 462 -20.42 -9.44 43.95
CA ASN A 462 -21.54 -10.36 43.69
C ASN A 462 -21.97 -10.42 42.21
N VAL A 463 -21.04 -10.10 41.30
CA VAL A 463 -21.34 -9.96 39.87
C VAL A 463 -20.90 -11.19 39.08
N LYS A 464 -21.73 -11.62 38.11
CA LYS A 464 -21.43 -12.72 37.19
C LYS A 464 -20.70 -12.24 35.93
N GLU A 465 -21.03 -11.05 35.44
CA GLU A 465 -20.41 -10.47 34.24
C GLU A 465 -20.06 -8.99 34.43
N ILE A 466 -18.84 -8.61 34.06
CA ILE A 466 -18.34 -7.23 34.18
C ILE A 466 -17.94 -6.70 32.80
N TYR A 467 -18.53 -5.56 32.43
CA TYR A 467 -18.33 -4.86 31.16
C TYR A 467 -17.71 -3.48 31.43
N LEU A 468 -16.39 -3.39 31.24
CA LEU A 468 -15.56 -2.20 31.47
C LEU A 468 -14.80 -1.75 30.21
N MET A 469 -15.21 -2.21 29.04
CA MET A 469 -14.60 -1.86 27.76
C MET A 469 -14.79 -0.38 27.38
N ASP A 470 -14.01 0.11 26.42
CA ASP A 470 -14.16 1.48 25.88
C ASP A 470 -14.02 2.60 26.93
N ASN A 471 -13.12 2.39 27.90
CA ASN A 471 -12.82 3.37 28.94
C ASN A 471 -11.36 3.84 28.86
N LYS A 472 -10.97 4.67 29.83
CA LYS A 472 -9.62 5.24 29.95
C LYS A 472 -8.89 4.67 31.18
N LEU A 473 -9.24 3.45 31.60
CA LEU A 473 -8.68 2.83 32.81
C LEU A 473 -7.17 2.64 32.64
N SER A 474 -6.43 3.04 33.66
CA SER A 474 -4.97 2.82 33.73
C SER A 474 -4.57 1.78 34.80
N VAL A 475 -5.47 1.53 35.75
CA VAL A 475 -5.25 0.67 36.91
C VAL A 475 -6.50 -0.16 37.18
N LEU A 476 -6.32 -1.37 37.71
CA LEU A 476 -7.38 -2.25 38.20
C LEU A 476 -7.27 -2.39 39.73
N PRO A 477 -8.37 -2.75 40.43
CA PRO A 477 -8.31 -3.02 41.87
C PRO A 477 -7.30 -4.11 42.19
N LYS A 478 -6.69 -4.07 43.38
CA LYS A 478 -5.52 -4.94 43.66
C LYS A 478 -5.91 -6.40 43.83
N ASN A 479 -7.03 -6.65 44.50
CA ASN A 479 -7.47 -8.00 44.85
C ASN A 479 -9.00 -8.05 45.05
N PRO A 480 -9.79 -7.79 44.00
CA PRO A 480 -11.24 -7.78 44.11
C PRO A 480 -11.77 -9.20 44.35
N ARG A 481 -12.77 -9.34 45.24
CA ARG A 481 -13.31 -10.64 45.63
C ARG A 481 -14.54 -10.99 44.79
N CYS A 482 -14.35 -11.71 43.68
CA CYS A 482 -15.42 -11.97 42.70
C CYS A 482 -15.65 -13.48 42.45
N PRO A 483 -16.16 -14.24 43.43
CA PRO A 483 -16.22 -15.70 43.35
C PRO A 483 -17.17 -16.24 42.26
N MET A 484 -18.16 -15.44 41.83
CA MET A 484 -19.16 -15.80 40.82
C MET A 484 -18.84 -15.29 39.42
N LEU A 485 -17.79 -14.49 39.25
CA LEU A 485 -17.48 -13.82 37.99
C LEU A 485 -17.11 -14.84 36.92
N SER A 486 -17.93 -14.95 35.87
CA SER A 486 -17.69 -15.81 34.71
C SER A 486 -17.12 -15.07 33.52
N SER A 487 -17.43 -13.78 33.36
CA SER A 487 -17.04 -13.00 32.18
C SER A 487 -16.51 -11.62 32.57
N LEU A 488 -15.33 -11.26 32.06
CA LEU A 488 -14.70 -9.97 32.28
C LEU A 488 -14.24 -9.35 30.95
N TYR A 489 -14.82 -8.20 30.61
CA TYR A 489 -14.54 -7.45 29.39
C TYR A 489 -13.84 -6.13 29.71
N LEU A 490 -12.58 -6.01 29.29
CA LEU A 490 -11.69 -4.87 29.57
C LEU A 490 -11.13 -4.24 28.28
N GLN A 491 -11.61 -4.63 27.11
CA GLN A 491 -11.02 -4.23 25.83
C GLN A 491 -11.04 -2.71 25.60
N ARG A 492 -10.10 -2.23 24.78
CA ARG A 492 -9.94 -0.80 24.40
C ARG A 492 -9.67 0.15 25.58
N ASN A 493 -9.17 -0.37 26.69
CA ASN A 493 -8.52 0.42 27.73
C ASN A 493 -7.02 0.60 27.41
N TYR A 494 -6.71 1.44 26.43
CA TYR A 494 -5.35 1.62 25.89
C TYR A 494 -4.29 2.02 26.95
N ASN A 495 -4.72 2.66 28.04
CA ASN A 495 -3.84 3.10 29.13
C ASN A 495 -3.55 2.00 30.17
N LEU A 496 -4.25 0.86 30.13
CA LEU A 496 -4.07 -0.24 31.07
C LEU A 496 -2.79 -1.01 30.72
N ARG A 497 -1.69 -0.70 31.38
CA ARG A 497 -0.35 -1.26 31.08
C ARG A 497 0.04 -2.47 31.92
N THR A 498 -0.58 -2.63 33.08
CA THR A 498 -0.25 -3.69 34.04
C THR A 498 -1.50 -4.17 34.76
N ILE A 499 -1.60 -5.48 34.96
CA ILE A 499 -2.62 -6.08 35.81
C ILE A 499 -1.98 -6.40 37.17
N PRO A 500 -2.60 -6.01 38.31
CA PRO A 500 -2.07 -6.32 39.63
C PRO A 500 -1.82 -7.83 39.80
N PRO A 501 -0.71 -8.26 40.44
CA PRO A 501 -0.37 -9.68 40.54
C PRO A 501 -1.46 -10.55 41.17
N SER A 502 -2.15 -10.03 42.19
CA SER A 502 -3.22 -10.70 42.94
C SER A 502 -4.63 -10.50 42.38
N PHE A 503 -4.78 -9.81 41.23
CA PHE A 503 -6.10 -9.44 40.70
C PHE A 503 -7.03 -10.66 40.51
N PHE A 504 -6.49 -11.80 40.10
CA PHE A 504 -7.26 -13.02 39.81
C PHE A 504 -7.38 -14.00 41.00
N ASP A 505 -6.89 -13.65 42.21
CA ASP A 505 -6.82 -14.58 43.35
C ASP A 505 -8.19 -15.13 43.78
N TYR A 506 -9.26 -14.34 43.61
CA TYR A 506 -10.61 -14.68 44.04
C TYR A 506 -11.63 -14.74 42.89
N MET A 507 -11.20 -15.20 41.70
CA MET A 507 -12.05 -15.36 40.50
C MET A 507 -12.09 -16.81 39.96
N PRO A 508 -12.40 -17.84 40.77
CA PRO A 508 -12.30 -19.25 40.36
C PRO A 508 -13.30 -19.65 39.26
N ALA A 509 -14.38 -18.90 39.07
CA ALA A 509 -15.43 -19.18 38.09
C ALA A 509 -15.18 -18.55 36.71
N LEU A 510 -14.08 -17.81 36.52
CA LEU A 510 -13.84 -17.03 35.30
C LEU A 510 -13.67 -17.95 34.08
N GLN A 511 -14.49 -17.74 33.07
CA GLN A 511 -14.52 -18.49 31.81
C GLN A 511 -14.08 -17.62 30.62
N ILE A 512 -14.45 -16.33 30.62
CA ILE A 512 -14.15 -15.40 29.54
C ILE A 512 -13.35 -14.22 30.10
N LEU A 513 -12.18 -13.98 29.50
CA LEU A 513 -11.37 -12.80 29.77
C LEU A 513 -11.01 -12.11 28.46
N ASN A 514 -11.48 -10.88 28.29
CA ASN A 514 -11.15 -10.06 27.14
C ASN A 514 -10.29 -8.85 27.57
N LEU A 515 -9.04 -8.84 27.11
CA LEU A 515 -8.03 -7.80 27.35
C LEU A 515 -7.59 -7.12 26.05
N SER A 516 -8.31 -7.31 24.95
CA SER A 516 -7.91 -6.84 23.62
C SER A 516 -7.71 -5.32 23.56
N LYS A 517 -6.77 -4.84 22.73
CA LYS A 517 -6.48 -3.39 22.59
C LYS A 517 -6.16 -2.71 23.94
N THR A 518 -5.45 -3.41 24.83
CA THR A 518 -4.90 -2.82 26.07
C THR A 518 -3.38 -2.68 25.96
N GLY A 519 -2.79 -1.86 26.83
CA GLY A 519 -1.33 -1.60 26.84
C GLY A 519 -0.51 -2.65 27.62
N ILE A 520 -1.08 -3.83 27.92
CA ILE A 520 -0.45 -4.82 28.79
C ILE A 520 0.80 -5.43 28.16
N ARG A 521 1.84 -5.64 28.98
CA ARG A 521 3.12 -6.24 28.55
C ARG A 521 3.25 -7.73 28.87
N SER A 522 2.52 -8.20 29.89
CA SER A 522 2.59 -9.56 30.39
C SER A 522 1.37 -9.90 31.22
N LEU A 523 1.03 -11.18 31.29
CA LEU A 523 -0.01 -11.68 32.17
C LEU A 523 0.54 -12.03 33.57
N PRO A 524 -0.21 -11.75 34.66
CA PRO A 524 0.20 -12.14 36.02
C PRO A 524 0.15 -13.66 36.20
N LYS A 525 1.06 -14.22 37.02
CA LYS A 525 1.23 -15.68 37.21
C LYS A 525 -0.06 -16.42 37.62
N LEU A 526 -0.99 -15.73 38.27
CA LEU A 526 -2.21 -16.32 38.82
C LEU A 526 -3.29 -16.56 37.77
N ILE A 527 -3.23 -15.92 36.59
CA ILE A 527 -4.16 -16.23 35.48
C ILE A 527 -4.10 -17.71 35.10
N TYR A 528 -2.90 -18.31 35.15
CA TYR A 528 -2.67 -19.70 34.77
C TYR A 528 -3.23 -20.71 35.79
N LYS A 529 -3.76 -20.23 36.92
CA LYS A 529 -4.50 -21.05 37.89
C LYS A 529 -6.01 -21.06 37.63
N LEU A 530 -6.50 -20.27 36.67
CA LEU A 530 -7.91 -20.20 36.31
C LEU A 530 -8.32 -21.43 35.49
N VAL A 531 -8.55 -22.55 36.16
CA VAL A 531 -8.82 -23.85 35.53
C VAL A 531 -10.11 -23.90 34.69
N ASN A 532 -11.02 -22.96 34.91
CA ASN A 532 -12.28 -22.83 34.17
C ASN A 532 -12.19 -21.85 32.98
N LEU A 533 -11.03 -21.23 32.74
CA LEU A 533 -10.88 -20.26 31.67
C LEU A 533 -10.99 -20.96 30.31
N LYS A 534 -11.97 -20.53 29.51
CA LYS A 534 -12.29 -21.07 28.18
C LYS A 534 -11.86 -20.14 27.07
N MET A 535 -11.99 -18.83 27.26
CA MET A 535 -11.71 -17.85 26.23
C MET A 535 -10.77 -16.77 26.78
N LEU A 536 -9.62 -16.61 26.12
CA LEU A 536 -8.64 -15.58 26.42
C LEU A 536 -8.37 -14.76 25.17
N PHE A 537 -8.81 -13.50 25.19
CA PHE A 537 -8.57 -12.55 24.12
C PHE A 537 -7.50 -11.54 24.52
N LEU A 538 -6.45 -11.48 23.72
CA LEU A 538 -5.31 -10.58 23.85
C LEU A 538 -5.05 -9.83 22.55
N ASN A 539 -5.97 -9.89 21.58
CA ASN A 539 -5.72 -9.33 20.27
C ASN A 539 -5.46 -7.82 20.30
N ASP A 540 -4.60 -7.35 19.40
CA ASP A 540 -4.12 -5.97 19.29
C ASP A 540 -3.48 -5.43 20.59
N CYS A 541 -2.96 -6.29 21.46
CA CYS A 541 -2.10 -5.88 22.57
C CYS A 541 -0.65 -5.74 22.09
N HIS A 542 -0.36 -4.65 21.37
CA HIS A 542 0.93 -4.44 20.70
C HIS A 542 2.15 -4.48 21.65
N SER A 543 1.98 -4.18 22.94
CA SER A 543 3.07 -4.26 23.92
C SER A 543 3.31 -5.66 24.51
N PHE A 544 2.51 -6.66 24.12
CA PHE A 544 2.57 -8.03 24.65
C PHE A 544 3.56 -8.88 23.83
N MET A 545 4.74 -9.17 24.40
CA MET A 545 5.84 -9.82 23.67
C MET A 545 6.14 -11.27 24.08
N ILE A 546 5.70 -11.70 25.26
CA ILE A 546 6.07 -13.02 25.82
C ILE A 546 4.83 -13.72 26.37
N LEU A 547 4.52 -14.89 25.82
CA LEU A 547 3.53 -15.80 26.38
C LEU A 547 4.22 -16.83 27.27
N SER A 548 3.88 -16.86 28.56
CA SER A 548 4.52 -17.80 29.49
C SER A 548 4.13 -19.26 29.20
N PRO A 549 5.07 -20.24 29.30
CA PRO A 549 4.80 -21.68 29.14
C PRO A 549 3.66 -22.24 30.00
N LYS A 550 3.36 -21.57 31.12
CA LYS A 550 2.22 -21.91 31.98
C LYS A 550 0.85 -21.76 31.31
N VAL A 551 0.78 -21.17 30.13
CA VAL A 551 -0.46 -21.17 29.32
C VAL A 551 -0.99 -22.59 29.12
N GLY A 552 -0.11 -23.59 29.01
CA GLY A 552 -0.50 -25.01 28.89
C GLY A 552 -1.17 -25.61 30.13
N ASP A 553 -1.22 -24.90 31.26
CA ASP A 553 -1.97 -25.31 32.45
C ASP A 553 -3.48 -25.00 32.34
N LEU A 554 -3.87 -24.13 31.40
CA LEU A 554 -5.27 -23.75 31.12
C LEU A 554 -5.98 -24.82 30.27
N LYS A 555 -6.16 -26.03 30.82
CA LYS A 555 -6.66 -27.21 30.07
C LYS A 555 -8.07 -27.08 29.49
N GLN A 556 -8.90 -26.15 30.00
CA GLN A 556 -10.23 -25.89 29.47
C GLN A 556 -10.27 -24.81 28.38
N LEU A 557 -9.11 -24.27 27.98
CA LEU A 557 -9.06 -23.20 26.99
C LEU A 557 -9.52 -23.73 25.62
N GLU A 558 -10.57 -23.10 25.10
CA GLU A 558 -11.19 -23.36 23.80
C GLU A 558 -10.74 -22.30 22.77
N VAL A 559 -10.57 -21.04 23.21
CA VAL A 559 -10.17 -19.91 22.36
C VAL A 559 -8.94 -19.19 22.94
N LEU A 560 -7.90 -19.06 22.13
CA LEU A 560 -6.73 -18.24 22.41
C LEU A 560 -6.47 -17.29 21.23
N ASP A 561 -6.73 -16.01 21.45
CA ASP A 561 -6.55 -14.98 20.42
C ASP A 561 -5.40 -14.04 20.78
N LEU A 562 -4.31 -14.15 20.02
CA LEU A 562 -3.07 -13.38 20.11
C LEU A 562 -2.83 -12.56 18.82
N GLU A 563 -3.84 -12.39 17.97
CA GLU A 563 -3.73 -11.62 16.72
C GLU A 563 -3.35 -10.15 17.02
N GLY A 564 -2.48 -9.52 16.24
CA GLY A 564 -2.02 -8.14 16.45
C GLY A 564 -1.10 -7.93 17.66
N THR A 565 -0.68 -9.00 18.36
CA THR A 565 0.35 -8.93 19.42
C THR A 565 1.77 -9.00 18.84
N GLU A 566 2.76 -8.54 19.61
CA GLU A 566 4.18 -8.58 19.21
C GLU A 566 4.92 -9.78 19.85
N ILE A 567 4.26 -10.95 19.95
CA ILE A 567 4.91 -12.11 20.56
C ILE A 567 6.08 -12.60 19.72
N MET A 568 7.15 -13.02 20.40
CA MET A 568 8.38 -13.50 19.75
C MET A 568 8.33 -14.99 19.38
N ASP A 569 7.68 -15.81 20.21
CA ASP A 569 7.60 -17.26 20.03
C ASP A 569 6.37 -17.85 20.74
N LEU A 570 5.95 -19.04 20.28
CA LEU A 570 4.92 -19.85 20.92
C LEU A 570 5.56 -20.91 21.83
N PRO A 571 5.17 -21.00 23.12
CA PRO A 571 5.69 -22.03 24.00
C PRO A 571 5.21 -23.44 23.60
N SER A 572 6.10 -24.43 23.72
CA SER A 572 5.82 -25.84 23.37
C SER A 572 4.65 -26.45 24.15
N GLU A 573 4.35 -25.90 25.31
CA GLU A 573 3.30 -26.30 26.23
C GLU A 573 1.89 -26.03 25.68
N ILE A 574 1.74 -25.22 24.62
CA ILE A 574 0.46 -25.04 23.92
C ILE A 574 -0.10 -26.37 23.42
N LYS A 575 0.76 -27.35 23.08
CA LYS A 575 0.33 -28.72 22.71
C LYS A 575 -0.51 -29.43 23.78
N LYS A 576 -0.49 -28.95 25.03
CA LYS A 576 -1.31 -29.48 26.13
C LYS A 576 -2.76 -28.97 26.08
N LEU A 577 -3.05 -27.94 25.30
CA LEU A 577 -4.37 -27.32 25.14
C LEU A 577 -5.22 -28.11 24.14
N THR A 578 -5.52 -29.37 24.46
CA THR A 578 -6.19 -30.29 23.53
C THR A 578 -7.64 -29.92 23.21
N ASN A 579 -8.27 -29.03 23.99
CA ASN A 579 -9.62 -28.53 23.77
C ASN A 579 -9.67 -27.28 22.88
N LEU A 580 -8.51 -26.76 22.45
CA LEU A 580 -8.43 -25.54 21.68
C LEU A 580 -9.09 -25.73 20.31
N THR A 581 -10.12 -24.94 20.03
CA THR A 581 -10.84 -24.90 18.75
C THR A 581 -10.44 -23.69 17.91
N CYS A 582 -10.00 -22.60 18.54
CA CYS A 582 -9.54 -21.39 17.86
C CYS A 582 -8.17 -20.94 18.38
N LEU A 583 -7.21 -20.82 17.46
CA LEU A 583 -5.89 -20.25 17.71
C LEU A 583 -5.61 -19.17 16.68
N LYS A 584 -5.47 -17.93 17.15
CA LYS A 584 -5.00 -16.82 16.32
C LYS A 584 -3.70 -16.28 16.88
N VAL A 585 -2.72 -16.10 16.01
CA VAL A 585 -1.40 -15.64 16.41
C VAL A 585 -0.82 -14.67 15.39
N SER A 586 -0.20 -13.60 15.88
CA SER A 586 0.73 -12.77 15.12
C SER A 586 2.13 -12.98 15.68
N ILE A 587 3.08 -13.41 14.86
CA ILE A 587 4.46 -13.61 15.31
C ILE A 587 5.40 -12.72 14.50
N TYR A 588 6.20 -11.93 15.21
CA TYR A 588 7.17 -11.00 14.62
C TYR A 588 8.59 -11.43 14.99
N GLY A 589 9.44 -11.62 13.98
CA GLY A 589 10.85 -11.94 14.15
C GLY A 589 11.63 -10.75 14.69
N PHE A 590 12.08 -10.81 15.94
CA PHE A 590 12.93 -9.78 16.52
C PHE A 590 14.41 -10.06 16.18
N GLU A 591 14.98 -9.39 15.16
CA GLU A 591 16.43 -9.43 14.90
C GLU A 591 17.18 -8.62 15.98
N MET A 592 17.80 -9.31 16.94
CA MET A 592 18.68 -8.68 17.93
C MET A 592 20.01 -8.25 17.29
N ASN A 593 20.30 -6.95 17.37
CA ASN A 593 21.59 -6.30 17.12
C ASN A 593 22.84 -7.14 17.47
N GLY A 594 23.32 -7.97 16.53
CA GLY A 594 24.67 -8.56 16.51
C GLY A 594 25.09 -9.45 17.69
N ARG A 595 24.25 -9.66 18.72
CA ARG A 595 24.55 -10.55 19.84
C ARG A 595 23.77 -11.83 19.65
N LYS A 596 24.49 -12.94 19.46
CA LYS A 596 23.95 -14.31 19.50
C LYS A 596 23.08 -14.50 20.74
N ALA A 597 21.77 -14.38 20.59
CA ALA A 597 20.84 -14.91 21.56
C ALA A 597 21.03 -16.43 21.56
N ARG A 598 21.48 -16.96 22.70
CA ARG A 598 21.60 -18.41 22.89
C ARG A 598 20.20 -19.02 22.92
N GLN A 599 20.03 -20.09 22.12
CA GLN A 599 19.11 -21.21 22.29
C GLN A 599 17.62 -20.99 22.00
N SER A 600 17.27 -20.97 20.71
CA SER A 600 16.39 -21.92 20.00
C SER A 600 15.71 -21.17 18.85
N ASN A 601 16.20 -21.37 17.62
CA ASN A 601 15.74 -20.70 16.39
C ASN A 601 14.32 -21.13 15.94
N THR A 602 13.43 -21.51 16.85
CA THR A 602 12.15 -22.14 16.52
C THR A 602 11.01 -21.31 17.09
N VAL A 603 10.45 -20.47 16.24
CA VAL A 603 9.37 -19.52 16.54
C VAL A 603 8.05 -20.24 16.84
N VAL A 604 7.73 -21.27 16.07
CA VAL A 604 6.64 -22.22 16.35
C VAL A 604 7.25 -23.61 16.53
N PRO A 605 7.26 -24.18 17.75
CA PRO A 605 7.86 -25.49 17.99
C PRO A 605 7.19 -26.61 17.20
N TYR A 606 8.02 -27.51 16.65
CA TYR A 606 7.53 -28.67 15.90
C TYR A 606 6.58 -29.53 16.74
N GLY A 607 5.49 -29.96 16.13
CA GLY A 607 4.47 -30.83 16.72
C GLY A 607 3.42 -30.09 17.55
N VAL A 608 3.52 -28.76 17.70
CA VAL A 608 2.53 -27.98 18.47
C VAL A 608 1.21 -27.90 17.73
N ILE A 609 1.22 -27.53 16.45
CA ILE A 609 0.00 -27.33 15.66
C ILE A 609 -0.70 -28.67 15.43
N SER A 610 0.04 -29.70 15.04
CA SER A 610 -0.49 -31.04 14.80
C SER A 610 -1.08 -31.71 16.06
N ALA A 611 -0.64 -31.34 17.26
CA ALA A 611 -1.22 -31.82 18.52
C ALA A 611 -2.63 -31.25 18.79
N LEU A 612 -2.98 -30.10 18.19
CA LEU A 612 -4.27 -29.41 18.36
C LEU A 612 -5.33 -30.00 17.44
N SER A 613 -5.63 -31.29 17.60
CA SER A 613 -6.55 -32.05 16.73
C SER A 613 -8.00 -31.53 16.69
N GLN A 614 -8.41 -30.72 17.67
CA GLN A 614 -9.74 -30.13 17.75
C GLN A 614 -9.83 -28.76 17.06
N LEU A 615 -8.74 -28.27 16.46
CA LEU A 615 -8.69 -26.94 15.89
C LEU A 615 -9.64 -26.80 14.70
N GLU A 616 -10.53 -25.82 14.80
CA GLU A 616 -11.52 -25.44 13.80
C GLU A 616 -11.09 -24.14 13.10
N GLU A 617 -10.46 -23.20 13.82
CA GLU A 617 -9.95 -21.95 13.28
C GLU A 617 -8.45 -21.77 13.61
N LEU A 618 -7.66 -21.52 12.56
CA LEU A 618 -6.25 -21.20 12.68
C LEU A 618 -5.93 -19.93 11.89
N ASN A 619 -5.41 -18.92 12.57
CA ASN A 619 -4.79 -17.76 11.94
C ASN A 619 -3.33 -17.70 12.39
N ILE A 620 -2.40 -17.82 11.42
CA ILE A 620 -0.99 -17.52 11.65
C ILE A 620 -0.61 -16.33 10.78
N SER A 621 -0.73 -15.15 11.36
CA SER A 621 -0.31 -13.88 10.77
C SER A 621 1.14 -13.58 11.13
N MET A 622 1.85 -12.91 10.24
CA MET A 622 3.28 -12.67 10.40
C MET A 622 3.76 -11.57 9.46
N ASN A 623 4.94 -11.04 9.76
CA ASN A 623 5.61 -10.13 8.86
C ASN A 623 6.28 -10.91 7.71
N PRO A 624 5.89 -10.69 6.45
CA PRO A 624 6.35 -11.54 5.36
C PRO A 624 7.81 -11.38 4.95
N ASP A 625 8.50 -10.31 5.40
CA ASP A 625 9.94 -10.14 5.21
C ASP A 625 10.78 -10.95 6.23
N ASP A 626 10.12 -11.57 7.21
CA ASP A 626 10.82 -12.27 8.28
C ASP A 626 11.46 -13.56 7.74
N LYS A 627 12.80 -13.58 7.72
CA LYS A 627 13.60 -14.73 7.25
C LYS A 627 13.26 -16.05 7.95
N TRP A 628 12.78 -16.00 9.20
CA TRP A 628 12.42 -17.21 9.94
C TRP A 628 11.25 -17.96 9.30
N TRP A 629 10.29 -17.25 8.70
CA TRP A 629 9.14 -17.90 8.09
C TRP A 629 9.56 -18.78 6.92
N HIS A 630 10.45 -18.28 6.07
CA HIS A 630 11.04 -19.07 4.97
C HIS A 630 11.77 -20.34 5.45
N ILE A 631 12.27 -20.35 6.69
CA ILE A 631 12.99 -21.50 7.27
C ILE A 631 12.01 -22.52 7.86
N CYS A 632 10.91 -22.08 8.48
CA CYS A 632 10.00 -22.96 9.24
C CYS A 632 8.70 -23.33 8.52
N VAL A 633 8.30 -22.56 7.49
CA VAL A 633 6.98 -22.69 6.83
C VAL A 633 6.73 -24.09 6.29
N GLU A 634 7.71 -24.77 5.71
CA GLU A 634 7.54 -26.11 5.13
C GLU A 634 7.06 -27.13 6.19
N THR A 635 7.65 -27.04 7.38
CA THR A 635 7.29 -27.90 8.51
C THR A 635 5.88 -27.57 9.01
N ILE A 636 5.55 -26.28 9.13
CA ILE A 636 4.25 -25.82 9.61
C ILE A 636 3.15 -26.17 8.61
N VAL A 637 3.37 -26.00 7.30
CA VAL A 637 2.43 -26.42 6.25
C VAL A 637 2.12 -27.91 6.38
N THR A 638 3.15 -28.74 6.64
CA THR A 638 2.95 -30.19 6.86
C THR A 638 2.10 -30.47 8.10
N GLU A 639 2.30 -29.74 9.20
CA GLU A 639 1.47 -29.88 10.39
C GLU A 639 0.02 -29.41 10.18
N VAL A 640 -0.18 -28.25 9.55
CA VAL A 640 -1.51 -27.70 9.23
C VAL A 640 -2.28 -28.64 8.30
N SER A 641 -1.60 -29.26 7.33
CA SER A 641 -2.20 -30.21 6.39
C SER A 641 -2.79 -31.46 7.08
N ASN A 642 -2.36 -31.78 8.30
CA ASN A 642 -2.86 -32.93 9.07
C ASN A 642 -4.11 -32.60 9.91
N LEU A 643 -4.52 -31.33 9.98
CA LEU A 643 -5.69 -30.90 10.77
C LEU A 643 -6.99 -31.26 10.03
N LYS A 644 -7.79 -32.15 10.61
CA LYS A 644 -9.00 -32.71 9.96
C LYS A 644 -10.29 -31.92 10.22
N ARG A 645 -10.28 -31.01 11.20
CA ARG A 645 -11.47 -30.26 11.66
C ARG A 645 -11.46 -28.78 11.28
N LEU A 646 -10.42 -28.35 10.59
CA LEU A 646 -10.22 -26.96 10.24
C LEU A 646 -11.34 -26.49 9.30
N ASN A 647 -12.04 -25.43 9.70
CA ASN A 647 -13.12 -24.75 8.97
C ASN A 647 -12.74 -23.34 8.49
N SER A 648 -11.73 -22.74 9.13
CA SER A 648 -11.23 -21.40 8.89
C SER A 648 -9.70 -21.40 8.94
N LEU A 649 -9.06 -20.93 7.88
CA LEU A 649 -7.61 -20.87 7.80
C LEU A 649 -7.14 -19.55 7.18
N GLU A 650 -6.38 -18.78 7.93
CA GLU A 650 -5.57 -17.67 7.43
C GLU A 650 -4.09 -18.06 7.45
N PHE A 651 -3.47 -18.07 6.27
CA PHE A 651 -2.12 -18.61 6.10
C PHE A 651 -1.35 -17.96 4.94
N PHE A 652 -0.04 -17.80 5.14
CA PHE A 652 0.87 -17.22 4.15
C PHE A 652 1.80 -18.28 3.54
N PHE A 653 1.76 -18.43 2.22
CA PHE A 653 2.59 -19.33 1.43
C PHE A 653 3.64 -18.52 0.64
N PRO A 654 4.90 -18.45 1.09
CA PRO A 654 5.90 -17.61 0.44
C PRO A 654 6.21 -18.01 -1.00
N VAL A 655 6.02 -19.29 -1.34
CA VAL A 655 6.22 -19.84 -2.67
C VAL A 655 5.07 -20.77 -3.03
N VAL A 656 4.79 -20.90 -4.33
CA VAL A 656 3.66 -21.68 -4.86
C VAL A 656 3.81 -23.18 -4.59
N GLU A 657 5.04 -23.68 -4.48
CA GLU A 657 5.36 -25.07 -4.14
C GLU A 657 4.78 -25.48 -2.79
N LEU A 658 4.79 -24.57 -1.81
CA LEU A 658 4.23 -24.83 -0.48
C LEU A 658 2.71 -24.85 -0.51
N LEU A 659 2.09 -23.98 -1.32
CA LEU A 659 0.67 -24.06 -1.59
C LEU A 659 0.32 -25.40 -2.23
N ARG A 660 1.08 -25.83 -3.25
CA ARG A 660 0.90 -27.14 -3.90
C ARG A 660 1.02 -28.28 -2.88
N HIS A 661 2.00 -28.24 -1.99
CA HIS A 661 2.17 -29.23 -0.92
C HIS A 661 0.95 -29.28 -0.01
N PHE A 662 0.44 -28.13 0.44
CA PHE A 662 -0.80 -28.05 1.23
C PHE A 662 -1.99 -28.66 0.47
N ILE A 663 -2.14 -28.29 -0.80
CA ILE A 663 -3.26 -28.74 -1.63
C ILE A 663 -3.28 -30.27 -1.77
N LEU A 664 -2.12 -30.88 -2.01
CA LEU A 664 -1.98 -32.32 -2.22
C LEU A 664 -2.18 -33.12 -0.93
N ASN A 665 -1.74 -32.61 0.22
CA ASN A 665 -1.77 -33.35 1.49
C ASN A 665 -3.04 -33.11 2.31
N SER A 666 -3.81 -32.06 2.01
CA SER A 666 -5.02 -31.71 2.76
C SER A 666 -6.30 -31.76 1.90
N PRO A 667 -6.57 -32.80 1.09
CA PRO A 667 -7.63 -32.78 0.06
C PRO A 667 -9.03 -32.42 0.58
N MET A 668 -9.28 -32.61 1.89
CA MET A 668 -10.50 -32.19 2.56
C MET A 668 -10.81 -30.68 2.40
N TRP A 669 -9.81 -29.80 2.23
CA TRP A 669 -10.05 -28.36 2.04
C TRP A 669 -10.90 -28.06 0.78
N MET A 670 -10.91 -28.93 -0.23
CA MET A 670 -11.61 -28.70 -1.50
C MET A 670 -13.12 -28.95 -1.48
N HIS A 671 -13.68 -29.80 -0.58
CA HIS A 671 -15.13 -29.97 -0.46
C HIS A 671 -15.56 -30.81 0.76
N PRO A 672 -16.42 -30.30 1.66
CA PRO A 672 -16.69 -28.90 2.00
C PRO A 672 -16.06 -28.59 3.36
N SER A 673 -14.73 -28.46 3.44
CA SER A 673 -14.08 -28.35 4.76
C SER A 673 -13.63 -26.94 5.13
N LEU A 674 -13.39 -25.98 4.22
CA LEU A 674 -13.12 -24.59 4.61
C LEU A 674 -14.28 -23.68 4.23
N SER A 675 -15.07 -23.29 5.23
CA SER A 675 -16.10 -22.25 5.05
C SER A 675 -15.45 -20.88 4.85
N HIS A 676 -14.29 -20.67 5.48
CA HIS A 676 -13.53 -19.43 5.42
C HIS A 676 -12.06 -19.74 5.13
N PHE A 677 -11.42 -18.96 4.26
CA PHE A 677 -9.97 -19.00 4.13
C PHE A 677 -9.42 -17.65 3.66
N ARG A 678 -8.22 -17.32 4.11
CA ARG A 678 -7.43 -16.21 3.60
C ARG A 678 -6.03 -16.70 3.29
N PHE A 679 -5.77 -16.97 2.03
CA PHE A 679 -4.46 -17.41 1.58
C PHE A 679 -3.73 -16.24 0.92
N THR A 680 -2.50 -16.02 1.36
CA THR A 680 -1.58 -15.09 0.68
C THR A 680 -0.45 -15.92 0.09
N VAL A 681 -0.17 -15.77 -1.20
CA VAL A 681 0.79 -16.59 -1.96
C VAL A 681 1.81 -15.69 -2.63
N GLY A 682 3.08 -16.08 -2.57
CA GLY A 682 4.19 -15.37 -3.19
C GLY A 682 5.04 -14.57 -2.20
N HIS A 683 6.14 -14.00 -2.69
CA HIS A 683 7.06 -13.22 -1.86
C HIS A 683 6.43 -11.88 -1.54
N HIS A 684 5.93 -11.71 -0.34
CA HIS A 684 5.38 -10.43 0.06
C HIS A 684 6.53 -9.53 0.51
N VAL A 685 6.92 -8.57 -0.34
CA VAL A 685 7.79 -7.46 0.05
C VAL A 685 6.89 -6.45 0.75
N LYS A 686 7.09 -6.26 2.07
CA LYS A 686 6.34 -5.27 2.83
C LYS A 686 6.53 -3.92 2.18
N ARG A 687 5.41 -3.35 1.75
CA ARG A 687 5.36 -1.92 1.56
C ARG A 687 5.26 -1.26 2.93
N VAL A 688 5.95 -0.14 3.12
CA VAL A 688 5.68 0.74 4.27
C VAL A 688 4.25 1.33 4.18
N MET A 689 3.62 1.34 2.99
CA MET A 689 2.23 1.80 2.78
C MET A 689 1.45 0.97 1.75
N SER A 690 0.22 0.57 2.05
CA SER A 690 -0.71 0.09 1.02
C SER A 690 -0.98 1.20 -0.01
N ARG A 691 -0.78 0.94 -1.30
CA ARG A 691 -1.24 1.84 -2.38
C ARG A 691 -2.71 1.62 -2.72
N LEU A 692 -3.33 0.64 -2.08
CA LEU A 692 -4.77 0.49 -2.10
C LEU A 692 -5.38 1.52 -1.13
N PRO A 693 -6.42 2.25 -1.54
CA PRO A 693 -7.20 3.07 -0.62
C PRO A 693 -7.69 2.25 0.59
N SER A 694 -7.67 2.84 1.79
CA SER A 694 -7.98 2.13 3.05
C SER A 694 -9.42 1.61 3.12
N ASP A 695 -10.34 2.29 2.44
CA ASP A 695 -11.73 1.85 2.21
C ASP A 695 -11.78 0.57 1.37
N VAL A 696 -10.96 0.48 0.32
CA VAL A 696 -10.84 -0.74 -0.47
C VAL A 696 -10.21 -1.82 0.39
N GLU A 697 -9.12 -1.53 1.12
CA GLU A 697 -8.46 -2.47 2.04
C GLU A 697 -9.43 -3.07 3.08
N PHE A 698 -10.32 -2.24 3.63
CA PHE A 698 -11.38 -2.66 4.54
C PHE A 698 -12.44 -3.56 3.88
N GLU A 699 -12.85 -3.26 2.63
CA GLU A 699 -13.72 -4.16 1.86
C GLU A 699 -13.05 -5.52 1.60
N LEU A 700 -11.72 -5.62 1.64
CA LEU A 700 -10.99 -6.89 1.43
C LEU A 700 -11.06 -7.82 2.63
N GLU A 701 -11.21 -7.26 3.82
CA GLU A 701 -11.30 -8.04 5.06
C GLU A 701 -12.65 -8.75 5.19
N ARG A 702 -13.67 -8.30 4.45
CA ARG A 702 -15.06 -8.79 4.55
C ARG A 702 -15.35 -10.10 3.85
N TRP A 703 -14.50 -10.53 2.91
CA TRP A 703 -14.76 -11.70 2.10
C TRP A 703 -14.31 -12.99 2.79
N ASP A 704 -15.24 -13.94 2.90
CA ASP A 704 -15.05 -15.18 3.66
C ASP A 704 -14.00 -16.10 3.01
N ARG A 705 -13.87 -16.09 1.67
CA ARG A 705 -12.89 -16.89 0.92
C ARG A 705 -12.04 -15.99 0.02
N CYS A 706 -10.82 -15.72 0.44
CA CYS A 706 -9.91 -14.73 -0.11
C CYS A 706 -8.59 -15.36 -0.54
N LEU A 707 -8.17 -15.10 -1.78
CA LEU A 707 -6.87 -15.48 -2.31
C LEU A 707 -6.09 -14.24 -2.73
N LYS A 708 -4.93 -14.00 -2.12
CA LYS A 708 -3.97 -12.98 -2.54
C LYS A 708 -2.78 -13.63 -3.22
N TYR A 709 -2.45 -13.19 -4.43
CA TYR A 709 -1.26 -13.58 -5.16
C TYR A 709 -0.40 -12.35 -5.43
N ILE A 710 0.70 -12.26 -4.67
CA ILE A 710 1.53 -11.04 -4.55
C ILE A 710 2.93 -11.34 -5.07
N ASN A 711 3.48 -10.43 -5.90
CA ASN A 711 4.77 -10.62 -6.57
C ASN A 711 4.85 -11.98 -7.29
N GLY A 712 3.71 -12.41 -7.83
CA GLY A 712 3.57 -13.68 -8.52
C GLY A 712 4.37 -13.71 -9.81
N VAL A 713 4.94 -14.86 -10.11
CA VAL A 713 5.54 -15.17 -11.41
C VAL A 713 4.74 -16.32 -11.99
N ASP A 714 4.39 -16.19 -13.26
CA ASP A 714 3.61 -17.16 -14.03
C ASP A 714 2.19 -17.37 -13.48
N VAL A 715 1.44 -18.21 -14.19
CA VAL A 715 0.04 -18.53 -13.88
C VAL A 715 -0.07 -20.02 -13.51
N PRO A 716 0.35 -20.39 -12.29
CA PRO A 716 0.39 -21.79 -11.87
C PRO A 716 -1.02 -22.35 -11.68
N LYS A 717 -1.23 -23.60 -12.14
CA LYS A 717 -2.51 -24.32 -12.01
C LYS A 717 -3.00 -24.42 -10.57
N ASP A 718 -2.09 -24.46 -9.61
CA ASP A 718 -2.41 -24.57 -8.18
C ASP A 718 -3.12 -23.32 -7.64
N VAL A 719 -2.74 -22.12 -8.12
CA VAL A 719 -3.45 -20.87 -7.80
C VAL A 719 -4.85 -20.90 -8.42
N GLY A 720 -4.98 -21.39 -9.65
CA GLY A 720 -6.29 -21.60 -10.30
C GLY A 720 -7.22 -22.54 -9.52
N LYS A 721 -6.70 -23.63 -8.94
CA LYS A 721 -7.50 -24.54 -8.08
C LYS A 721 -8.04 -23.86 -6.84
N VAL A 722 -7.25 -23.01 -6.18
CA VAL A 722 -7.75 -22.25 -5.02
C VAL A 722 -8.78 -21.21 -5.46
N LEU A 723 -8.53 -20.56 -6.61
CA LEU A 723 -9.40 -19.55 -7.18
C LEU A 723 -10.83 -20.09 -7.46
N GLN A 724 -10.96 -21.36 -7.89
CA GLN A 724 -12.26 -22.03 -8.07
C GLN A 724 -13.19 -21.95 -6.85
N HIS A 725 -12.61 -21.91 -5.65
CA HIS A 725 -13.33 -21.86 -4.39
C HIS A 725 -13.30 -20.46 -3.75
N ALA A 726 -12.59 -19.50 -4.33
CA ALA A 726 -12.45 -18.15 -3.79
C ALA A 726 -13.64 -17.26 -4.18
N THR A 727 -14.05 -16.41 -3.25
CA THR A 727 -15.03 -15.33 -3.49
C THR A 727 -14.37 -13.97 -3.72
N ALA A 728 -13.10 -13.84 -3.33
CA ALA A 728 -12.31 -12.65 -3.58
C ALA A 728 -10.89 -13.02 -4.05
N PHE A 729 -10.39 -12.30 -5.04
CA PHE A 729 -9.07 -12.52 -5.63
C PHE A 729 -8.30 -11.22 -5.75
N PHE A 730 -7.05 -11.26 -5.30
CA PHE A 730 -6.12 -10.13 -5.29
C PHE A 730 -4.91 -10.51 -6.10
N LEU A 731 -4.70 -9.80 -7.20
CA LEU A 731 -3.53 -9.95 -8.03
C LEU A 731 -2.70 -8.67 -7.92
N GLU A 732 -1.55 -8.75 -7.26
CA GLU A 732 -0.72 -7.58 -6.99
C GLU A 732 0.73 -7.80 -7.44
N ARG A 733 1.30 -6.83 -8.14
CA ARG A 733 2.70 -6.85 -8.61
C ARG A 733 3.06 -8.11 -9.39
N HIS A 734 2.11 -8.67 -10.14
CA HIS A 734 2.35 -9.86 -10.94
C HIS A 734 3.26 -9.54 -12.12
N ALA A 735 4.29 -10.37 -12.32
CA ALA A 735 5.40 -10.06 -13.21
C ALA A 735 5.19 -10.50 -14.67
N THR A 736 4.33 -11.49 -14.94
CA THR A 736 4.26 -12.12 -16.27
C THR A 736 2.85 -12.29 -16.84
N ALA A 737 1.80 -12.20 -16.03
CA ALA A 737 0.42 -12.30 -16.50
C ALA A 737 0.09 -11.11 -17.41
N LYS A 738 -0.46 -11.40 -18.58
CA LYS A 738 -0.89 -10.37 -19.54
C LYS A 738 -2.37 -10.09 -19.44
N LYS A 739 -3.13 -11.07 -18.94
CA LYS A 739 -4.58 -10.99 -18.75
C LYS A 739 -4.98 -11.65 -17.43
N LEU A 740 -6.10 -11.22 -16.85
CA LEU A 740 -6.70 -11.94 -15.72
C LEU A 740 -7.23 -13.30 -16.19
N SER A 741 -7.77 -13.37 -17.41
CA SER A 741 -8.30 -14.60 -18.01
C SER A 741 -7.26 -15.72 -18.12
N ASP A 742 -5.95 -15.42 -18.09
CA ASP A 742 -4.87 -16.40 -18.04
C ASP A 742 -5.01 -17.35 -16.83
N PHE A 743 -5.59 -16.88 -15.72
CA PHE A 743 -5.87 -17.69 -14.51
C PHE A 743 -7.03 -18.67 -14.68
N GLY A 744 -7.68 -18.66 -15.84
CA GLY A 744 -8.78 -19.53 -16.22
C GLY A 744 -10.13 -18.95 -15.80
N ILE A 745 -10.93 -18.50 -16.76
CA ILE A 745 -12.27 -17.95 -16.51
C ILE A 745 -13.17 -18.93 -15.73
N GLY A 746 -13.11 -20.23 -16.03
CA GLY A 746 -13.84 -21.25 -15.28
C GLY A 746 -13.43 -21.36 -13.80
N ASN A 747 -12.24 -20.88 -13.43
CA ASN A 747 -11.81 -20.82 -12.04
C ASN A 747 -12.40 -19.63 -11.27
N MET A 748 -13.04 -18.68 -11.95
CA MET A 748 -13.56 -17.45 -11.33
C MET A 748 -15.09 -17.43 -11.24
N GLU A 749 -15.76 -18.58 -11.39
CA GLU A 749 -17.22 -18.67 -11.39
C GLU A 749 -17.86 -18.18 -10.08
N GLN A 750 -17.20 -18.37 -8.93
CA GLN A 750 -17.67 -17.93 -7.62
C GLN A 750 -17.14 -16.55 -7.19
N LEU A 751 -16.32 -15.92 -8.05
CA LEU A 751 -15.61 -14.69 -7.72
C LEU A 751 -16.59 -13.51 -7.67
N LYS A 752 -16.65 -12.84 -6.53
CA LYS A 752 -17.50 -11.67 -6.26
C LYS A 752 -16.72 -10.37 -6.17
N CYS A 753 -15.45 -10.42 -5.75
CA CYS A 753 -14.58 -9.26 -5.67
C CYS A 753 -13.23 -9.56 -6.34
N CYS A 754 -12.78 -8.65 -7.19
CA CYS A 754 -11.47 -8.73 -7.82
C CYS A 754 -10.71 -7.41 -7.66
N VAL A 755 -9.47 -7.51 -7.21
CA VAL A 755 -8.54 -6.38 -7.10
C VAL A 755 -7.28 -6.70 -7.88
N ILE A 756 -6.91 -5.79 -8.78
CA ILE A 756 -5.72 -5.91 -9.62
C ILE A 756 -4.89 -4.64 -9.46
N GLY A 757 -3.66 -4.80 -8.96
CA GLY A 757 -2.78 -3.69 -8.63
C GLY A 757 -1.38 -3.90 -9.17
N GLU A 758 -0.80 -2.89 -9.83
CA GLU A 758 0.65 -2.87 -10.17
C GLU A 758 1.14 -4.03 -11.04
N CYS A 759 0.25 -4.65 -11.80
CA CYS A 759 0.58 -5.71 -12.74
C CYS A 759 0.94 -5.08 -14.09
N ASN A 760 2.19 -4.64 -14.23
CA ASN A 760 2.59 -3.79 -15.35
C ASN A 760 2.53 -4.48 -16.72
N GLU A 761 2.55 -5.81 -16.80
CA GLU A 761 2.44 -6.55 -18.06
C GLU A 761 0.98 -6.78 -18.50
N VAL A 762 0.00 -6.46 -17.65
CA VAL A 762 -1.43 -6.65 -17.98
C VAL A 762 -1.85 -5.62 -19.02
N GLN A 763 -2.29 -6.11 -20.18
CA GLN A 763 -2.72 -5.29 -21.31
C GLN A 763 -4.25 -5.22 -21.42
N ALA A 764 -4.91 -6.31 -21.04
CA ALA A 764 -6.36 -6.42 -20.96
C ALA A 764 -6.75 -7.22 -19.72
N ILE A 765 -7.89 -6.93 -19.10
CA ILE A 765 -8.33 -7.71 -17.94
C ILE A 765 -8.92 -9.04 -18.41
N ILE A 766 -9.89 -9.01 -19.33
CA ILE A 766 -10.55 -10.21 -19.85
C ILE A 766 -10.45 -10.22 -21.36
N ASP A 767 -10.11 -11.37 -21.94
CA ASP A 767 -10.32 -11.64 -23.36
C ASP A 767 -11.48 -12.62 -23.55
N GLY A 768 -12.49 -12.17 -24.30
CA GLY A 768 -13.67 -12.96 -24.63
C GLY A 768 -13.37 -14.19 -25.49
N THR A 769 -12.24 -14.25 -26.20
CA THR A 769 -11.85 -15.44 -26.98
C THR A 769 -11.36 -16.58 -26.08
N ASP A 770 -10.75 -16.26 -24.94
CA ASP A 770 -10.24 -17.26 -23.99
C ASP A 770 -11.37 -18.10 -23.38
N ALA A 771 -12.58 -17.54 -23.32
CA ALA A 771 -13.76 -18.29 -22.91
C ALA A 771 -14.09 -19.39 -23.94
N CYS A 772 -13.96 -19.13 -25.24
CA CYS A 772 -14.28 -20.10 -26.29
C CYS A 772 -13.27 -21.27 -26.34
N GLU A 773 -11.98 -21.00 -26.16
CA GLU A 773 -10.92 -22.02 -26.26
C GLU A 773 -10.95 -23.06 -25.13
N GLN A 774 -11.45 -22.72 -23.95
CA GLN A 774 -11.58 -23.67 -22.84
C GLN A 774 -12.61 -24.78 -23.10
N TYR A 775 -13.59 -24.54 -23.97
CA TYR A 775 -14.67 -25.50 -24.28
C TYR A 775 -14.30 -26.52 -25.35
N GLU A 776 -13.27 -26.29 -26.16
CA GLU A 776 -12.84 -27.24 -27.19
C GLU A 776 -11.98 -28.39 -26.64
N SER A 777 -11.57 -28.32 -25.36
CA SER A 777 -10.69 -29.33 -24.74
C SER A 777 -11.43 -30.47 -24.01
N SER A 778 -12.76 -30.40 -23.88
CA SER A 778 -13.58 -31.50 -23.35
C SER A 778 -14.25 -32.26 -24.49
N ASP A 779 -13.62 -33.34 -24.93
CA ASP A 779 -14.23 -34.28 -25.86
C ASP A 779 -15.56 -34.83 -25.29
N ILE A 780 -16.61 -34.78 -26.11
CA ILE A 780 -17.95 -35.35 -25.92
C ILE A 780 -18.94 -34.48 -25.12
N VAL A 781 -19.52 -33.44 -25.74
CA VAL A 781 -20.89 -33.01 -25.45
C VAL A 781 -21.60 -32.58 -26.75
N SER A 782 -22.83 -33.06 -26.95
CA SER A 782 -23.72 -32.75 -28.06
C SER A 782 -24.06 -31.26 -28.16
N GLU A 783 -24.24 -30.76 -29.40
CA GLU A 783 -24.53 -29.36 -29.77
C GLU A 783 -25.73 -28.69 -29.07
N SER A 784 -26.56 -29.44 -28.34
CA SER A 784 -27.78 -28.98 -27.69
C SER A 784 -27.66 -28.63 -26.20
N ASP A 785 -26.50 -28.84 -25.56
CA ASP A 785 -26.31 -28.58 -24.12
C ASP A 785 -25.08 -27.68 -23.84
N ARG A 786 -24.80 -26.75 -24.76
CA ARG A 786 -23.92 -25.60 -24.49
C ARG A 786 -24.61 -24.70 -23.47
N CYS A 787 -24.57 -25.10 -22.20
CA CYS A 787 -24.88 -24.22 -21.09
C CYS A 787 -23.93 -23.02 -21.23
N GLU A 788 -24.46 -21.87 -21.65
CA GLU A 788 -23.75 -20.59 -21.78
C GLU A 788 -23.20 -20.21 -20.40
N LYS A 789 -22.03 -20.75 -20.07
CA LYS A 789 -21.33 -20.41 -18.83
C LYS A 789 -20.96 -18.94 -18.90
N VAL A 790 -21.59 -18.16 -18.03
CA VAL A 790 -21.48 -16.71 -18.00
C VAL A 790 -20.12 -16.30 -17.47
N VAL A 791 -19.29 -15.69 -18.33
CA VAL A 791 -17.95 -15.19 -17.99
C VAL A 791 -18.07 -14.16 -16.85
N LEU A 792 -17.48 -14.49 -15.70
CA LEU A 792 -17.47 -13.65 -14.49
C LEU A 792 -18.88 -13.18 -14.06
N GLY A 793 -19.89 -14.04 -14.23
CA GLY A 793 -21.28 -13.71 -13.93
C GLY A 793 -21.57 -13.40 -12.44
N SER A 794 -20.71 -13.86 -11.53
CA SER A 794 -20.82 -13.63 -10.08
C SER A 794 -20.13 -12.36 -9.57
N LEU A 795 -19.34 -11.69 -10.42
CA LEU A 795 -18.48 -10.59 -9.99
C LEU A 795 -19.31 -9.35 -9.68
N GLU A 796 -19.21 -8.83 -8.46
CA GLU A 796 -19.94 -7.66 -7.96
C GLU A 796 -19.04 -6.42 -7.86
N TYR A 797 -17.76 -6.60 -7.52
CA TYR A 797 -16.81 -5.50 -7.32
C TYR A 797 -15.51 -5.74 -8.08
N MET A 798 -15.09 -4.75 -8.87
CA MET A 798 -13.81 -4.78 -9.58
C MET A 798 -13.04 -3.49 -9.33
N TYR A 799 -11.82 -3.64 -8.83
CA TYR A 799 -10.93 -2.52 -8.56
C TYR A 799 -9.58 -2.71 -9.25
N ILE A 800 -9.19 -1.71 -10.05
CA ILE A 800 -7.99 -1.76 -10.89
C ILE A 800 -7.14 -0.52 -10.58
N PHE A 801 -5.89 -0.74 -10.18
CA PHE A 801 -4.99 0.33 -9.76
C PHE A 801 -3.61 0.19 -10.38
N TYR A 802 -3.02 1.32 -10.83
CA TYR A 802 -1.63 1.40 -11.24
C TYR A 802 -1.22 0.40 -12.33
N LEU A 803 -2.09 0.15 -13.33
CA LEU A 803 -1.77 -0.73 -14.45
C LEU A 803 -1.23 0.09 -15.63
N LYS A 804 0.10 0.13 -15.74
CA LYS A 804 0.80 0.97 -16.71
C LYS A 804 0.44 0.67 -18.17
N ASN A 805 0.38 -0.61 -18.55
CA ASN A 805 0.20 -1.04 -19.93
C ASN A 805 -1.25 -1.47 -20.25
N LEU A 806 -2.20 -1.24 -19.33
CA LEU A 806 -3.60 -1.60 -19.55
C LEU A 806 -4.18 -0.73 -20.67
N ARG A 807 -4.67 -1.35 -21.74
CA ARG A 807 -5.26 -0.67 -22.91
C ARG A 807 -6.78 -0.74 -22.92
N SER A 808 -7.33 -1.84 -22.43
CA SER A 808 -8.77 -2.08 -22.38
C SER A 808 -9.15 -2.96 -21.18
N ILE A 809 -10.39 -2.87 -20.72
CA ILE A 809 -10.92 -3.78 -19.68
C ILE A 809 -11.32 -5.11 -20.31
N TRP A 810 -11.82 -5.06 -21.55
CA TRP A 810 -12.34 -6.21 -22.28
C TRP A 810 -11.81 -6.23 -23.71
N GLU A 811 -11.22 -7.35 -24.11
CA GLU A 811 -10.84 -7.66 -25.49
C GLU A 811 -11.73 -8.77 -26.06
N GLY A 812 -11.89 -8.79 -27.39
CA GLY A 812 -12.74 -9.77 -28.07
C GLY A 812 -14.25 -9.55 -27.89
N PRO A 813 -15.08 -10.39 -28.52
CA PRO A 813 -16.54 -10.26 -28.45
C PRO A 813 -17.05 -10.60 -27.04
N PRO A 814 -17.86 -9.73 -26.40
CA PRO A 814 -18.44 -10.03 -25.10
C PRO A 814 -19.51 -11.11 -25.21
N HIS A 815 -19.47 -12.07 -24.28
CA HIS A 815 -20.49 -13.12 -24.16
C HIS A 815 -21.77 -12.57 -23.52
N GLN A 816 -22.91 -13.19 -23.82
CA GLN A 816 -24.19 -12.76 -23.23
C GLN A 816 -24.13 -12.88 -21.70
N LYS A 817 -24.55 -11.83 -20.98
CA LYS A 817 -24.54 -11.70 -19.51
C LYS A 817 -23.16 -11.64 -18.84
N CYS A 818 -22.05 -11.43 -19.56
CA CYS A 818 -20.75 -11.29 -18.88
C CYS A 818 -20.77 -10.09 -17.91
N LEU A 819 -20.15 -10.22 -16.73
CA LEU A 819 -20.15 -9.17 -15.69
C LEU A 819 -21.55 -8.68 -15.28
N PHE A 820 -22.60 -9.49 -15.46
CA PHE A 820 -23.99 -9.07 -15.24
C PHE A 820 -24.26 -8.55 -13.82
N LEU A 821 -23.64 -9.14 -12.79
CA LEU A 821 -23.82 -8.73 -11.39
C LEU A 821 -22.87 -7.61 -10.93
N LEU A 822 -22.05 -7.05 -11.83
CA LEU A 822 -21.08 -6.02 -11.46
C LEU A 822 -21.79 -4.77 -10.97
N LYS A 823 -21.54 -4.38 -9.72
CA LYS A 823 -22.11 -3.20 -9.04
C LYS A 823 -21.15 -2.03 -8.98
N SER A 824 -19.86 -2.30 -8.82
CA SER A 824 -18.83 -1.25 -8.70
C SER A 824 -17.64 -1.55 -9.59
N LEU A 825 -17.25 -0.54 -10.37
CA LEU A 825 -16.03 -0.54 -11.16
C LEU A 825 -15.19 0.69 -10.80
N THR A 826 -13.98 0.45 -10.31
CA THR A 826 -13.01 1.50 -9.98
C THR A 826 -11.72 1.31 -10.78
N LEU A 827 -11.31 2.36 -11.48
CA LEU A 827 -10.10 2.41 -12.30
C LEU A 827 -9.27 3.61 -11.80
N ARG A 828 -8.03 3.39 -11.36
CA ARG A 828 -7.14 4.48 -10.96
C ARG A 828 -5.75 4.32 -11.55
N THR A 829 -5.17 5.42 -12.04
CA THR A 829 -3.79 5.49 -12.54
C THR A 829 -3.52 4.42 -13.60
N CYS A 830 -4.29 4.44 -14.69
CA CYS A 830 -4.12 3.56 -15.85
C CYS A 830 -3.80 4.41 -17.09
N PRO A 831 -2.51 4.77 -17.31
CA PRO A 831 -2.14 5.80 -18.27
C PRO A 831 -2.29 5.41 -19.74
N GLU A 832 -2.18 4.12 -20.09
CA GLU A 832 -2.37 3.62 -21.46
C GLU A 832 -3.83 3.20 -21.76
N LEU A 833 -4.74 3.34 -20.79
CA LEU A 833 -6.14 2.94 -20.96
C LEU A 833 -6.81 3.87 -21.97
N THR A 834 -7.32 3.31 -23.06
CA THR A 834 -7.99 4.08 -24.11
C THR A 834 -9.50 3.81 -24.16
N ILE A 835 -9.91 2.58 -23.82
CA ILE A 835 -11.30 2.12 -23.91
C ILE A 835 -11.72 1.51 -22.58
N ILE A 836 -12.83 2.00 -22.02
CA ILE A 836 -13.45 1.45 -20.79
C ILE A 836 -14.58 0.49 -21.17
N PHE A 837 -15.53 0.94 -21.98
CA PHE A 837 -16.67 0.14 -22.44
C PHE A 837 -16.75 0.06 -23.96
N THR A 838 -17.14 -1.11 -24.47
CA THR A 838 -17.68 -1.25 -25.82
C THR A 838 -19.20 -1.18 -25.77
N GLN A 839 -19.84 -0.81 -26.88
CA GLN A 839 -21.32 -0.76 -26.94
C GLN A 839 -21.96 -2.12 -26.61
N GLU A 840 -21.32 -3.22 -27.02
CA GLU A 840 -21.79 -4.58 -26.75
C GLU A 840 -21.66 -4.94 -25.27
N LEU A 841 -20.58 -4.53 -24.60
CA LEU A 841 -20.37 -4.79 -23.17
C LEU A 841 -21.39 -4.04 -22.29
N LEU A 842 -21.78 -2.82 -22.68
CA LEU A 842 -22.78 -2.02 -21.95
C LEU A 842 -24.12 -2.75 -21.77
N HIS A 843 -24.51 -3.60 -22.72
CA HIS A 843 -25.75 -4.36 -22.63
C HIS A 843 -25.77 -5.37 -21.48
N ASN A 844 -24.59 -5.81 -21.02
CA ASN A 844 -24.50 -6.79 -19.93
C ASN A 844 -24.45 -6.12 -18.55
N LEU A 845 -23.96 -4.88 -18.45
CA LEU A 845 -23.68 -4.17 -17.19
C LEU A 845 -24.92 -3.53 -16.54
N SER A 846 -26.05 -4.23 -16.54
CA SER A 846 -27.33 -3.68 -16.08
C SER A 846 -27.41 -3.40 -14.57
N ASN A 847 -26.55 -4.05 -13.77
CA ASN A 847 -26.48 -3.88 -12.32
C ASN A 847 -25.40 -2.91 -11.84
N LEU A 848 -24.67 -2.25 -12.75
CA LEU A 848 -23.60 -1.32 -12.37
C LEU A 848 -24.22 -0.10 -11.66
N GLU A 849 -23.79 0.15 -10.42
CA GLU A 849 -24.29 1.22 -9.55
C GLU A 849 -23.28 2.38 -9.42
N VAL A 850 -21.99 2.05 -9.37
CA VAL A 850 -20.90 3.02 -9.14
C VAL A 850 -19.80 2.83 -10.19
N LEU A 851 -19.42 3.92 -10.85
CA LEU A 851 -18.27 3.99 -11.74
C LEU A 851 -17.32 5.09 -11.25
N THR A 852 -16.06 4.72 -10.96
CA THR A 852 -15.00 5.67 -10.60
C THR A 852 -13.82 5.50 -11.53
N VAL A 853 -13.42 6.58 -12.20
CA VAL A 853 -12.27 6.62 -13.11
C VAL A 853 -11.41 7.82 -12.74
N GLU A 854 -10.16 7.56 -12.35
CA GLU A 854 -9.23 8.56 -11.85
C GLU A 854 -7.86 8.41 -12.50
N ASP A 855 -7.24 9.51 -12.94
CA ASP A 855 -5.87 9.53 -13.46
C ASP A 855 -5.66 8.56 -14.66
N CYS A 856 -6.61 8.59 -15.59
CA CYS A 856 -6.59 7.83 -16.85
C CYS A 856 -6.50 8.78 -18.05
N PRO A 857 -5.35 9.44 -18.30
CA PRO A 857 -5.23 10.55 -19.25
C PRO A 857 -5.43 10.21 -20.73
N SER A 858 -5.29 8.94 -21.12
CA SER A 858 -5.45 8.50 -22.52
C SER A 858 -6.90 8.18 -22.90
N VAL A 859 -7.82 8.17 -21.93
CA VAL A 859 -9.25 7.93 -22.17
C VAL A 859 -9.86 9.19 -22.80
N GLN A 860 -10.29 9.06 -24.05
CA GLN A 860 -10.99 10.15 -24.75
C GLN A 860 -12.50 10.08 -24.59
N ASN A 861 -13.04 8.86 -24.47
CA ASN A 861 -14.45 8.55 -24.30
C ASN A 861 -14.59 7.32 -23.40
N LEU A 862 -15.63 7.23 -22.56
CA LEU A 862 -15.86 6.01 -21.78
C LEU A 862 -16.34 4.86 -22.68
N VAL A 863 -17.01 5.17 -23.79
CA VAL A 863 -17.59 4.18 -24.72
C VAL A 863 -16.92 4.28 -26.09
N SER A 864 -16.44 3.15 -26.63
CA SER A 864 -15.84 3.07 -27.97
C SER A 864 -16.82 2.55 -29.03
N GLY A 865 -16.77 3.11 -30.26
CA GLY A 865 -17.39 2.54 -31.47
C GLY A 865 -18.19 3.54 -32.34
N GLU A 866 -18.50 3.15 -33.59
CA GLU A 866 -19.47 3.85 -34.45
C GLU A 866 -20.90 3.60 -33.96
N ILE A 867 -21.61 4.67 -33.60
CA ILE A 867 -22.96 4.56 -33.04
C ILE A 867 -23.97 4.28 -34.15
N SER A 868 -24.55 3.08 -34.12
CA SER A 868 -25.70 2.75 -34.97
C SER A 868 -26.90 3.65 -34.65
N ALA A 869 -27.63 4.09 -35.68
CA ALA A 869 -28.84 4.90 -35.53
C ALA A 869 -29.92 4.23 -34.66
N LYS A 870 -29.91 2.88 -34.54
CA LYS A 870 -30.81 2.13 -33.65
C LYS A 870 -30.42 2.25 -32.16
N SER A 871 -29.14 2.46 -31.85
CA SER A 871 -28.62 2.47 -30.48
C SER A 871 -28.86 3.79 -29.74
N LYS A 872 -29.15 4.89 -30.46
CA LYS A 872 -29.44 6.20 -29.88
C LYS A 872 -30.76 6.26 -29.10
N ALA A 873 -31.64 5.28 -29.28
CA ALA A 873 -32.95 5.21 -28.60
C ALA A 873 -32.97 4.26 -27.39
N SER A 874 -31.85 3.60 -27.08
CA SER A 874 -31.74 2.62 -25.99
C SER A 874 -31.05 3.25 -24.78
N TYR A 875 -31.60 3.02 -23.58
CA TYR A 875 -30.93 3.37 -22.33
C TYR A 875 -30.04 2.21 -21.87
N PHE A 876 -28.79 2.53 -21.54
CA PHE A 876 -27.83 1.59 -20.95
C PHE A 876 -27.71 1.84 -19.43
N LEU A 877 -27.01 0.95 -18.71
CA LEU A 877 -26.70 1.04 -17.27
C LEU A 877 -27.86 1.59 -16.40
N PRO A 878 -29.04 0.95 -16.40
CA PRO A 878 -30.23 1.47 -15.74
C PRO A 878 -30.08 1.65 -14.22
N ASN A 879 -29.14 0.96 -13.56
CA ASN A 879 -28.92 1.08 -12.12
C ASN A 879 -27.77 2.02 -11.74
N LEU A 880 -27.11 2.67 -12.72
CA LEU A 880 -25.97 3.53 -12.45
C LEU A 880 -26.42 4.78 -11.71
N LYS A 881 -25.96 4.92 -10.46
CA LYS A 881 -26.34 6.02 -9.56
C LYS A 881 -25.22 7.03 -9.37
N ARG A 882 -23.95 6.61 -9.43
CA ARG A 882 -22.80 7.49 -9.19
C ARG A 882 -21.72 7.33 -10.24
N VAL A 883 -21.25 8.45 -10.76
CA VAL A 883 -20.13 8.54 -11.70
C VAL A 883 -19.11 9.55 -11.17
N SER A 884 -17.88 9.12 -10.98
CA SER A 884 -16.73 9.95 -10.58
C SER A 884 -15.67 9.91 -11.67
N LEU A 885 -15.35 11.05 -12.27
CA LEU A 885 -14.41 11.20 -13.38
C LEU A 885 -13.37 12.26 -13.03
N HIS A 886 -12.17 11.83 -12.64
CA HIS A 886 -11.16 12.72 -12.06
C HIS A 886 -9.83 12.63 -12.80
N HIS A 887 -9.15 13.77 -12.99
CA HIS A 887 -7.82 13.85 -13.60
C HIS A 887 -7.72 13.19 -14.99
N MET A 888 -8.71 13.41 -15.86
CA MET A 888 -8.75 12.87 -17.22
C MET A 888 -8.67 14.00 -18.25
N PRO A 889 -7.46 14.54 -18.53
CA PRO A 889 -7.31 15.71 -19.38
C PRO A 889 -7.76 15.50 -20.84
N GLY A 890 -7.65 14.27 -21.37
CA GLY A 890 -8.05 13.98 -22.75
C GLY A 890 -9.52 13.61 -22.94
N LEU A 891 -10.32 13.58 -21.88
CA LEU A 891 -11.74 13.22 -21.95
C LEU A 891 -12.53 14.34 -22.64
N ALA A 892 -13.02 14.08 -23.85
CA ALA A 892 -13.78 15.06 -24.64
C ALA A 892 -15.29 14.84 -24.52
N ASN A 893 -15.73 13.58 -24.44
CA ASN A 893 -17.14 13.19 -24.30
C ASN A 893 -17.26 12.01 -23.33
N ILE A 894 -18.46 11.77 -22.77
CA ILE A 894 -18.68 10.64 -21.86
C ILE A 894 -19.02 9.39 -22.69
N SER A 895 -20.02 9.46 -23.55
CA SER A 895 -20.58 8.31 -24.27
C SER A 895 -20.74 8.54 -25.78
N ASN A 896 -20.19 9.63 -26.32
CA ASN A 896 -20.24 9.99 -27.74
C ASN A 896 -21.69 10.13 -28.28
N GLY A 897 -22.63 10.55 -27.44
CA GLY A 897 -24.04 10.77 -27.77
C GLY A 897 -24.99 9.59 -27.46
N LEU A 898 -24.56 8.60 -26.66
CA LEU A 898 -25.43 7.52 -26.16
C LEU A 898 -26.01 7.87 -24.78
N CYS A 899 -27.31 7.62 -24.56
CA CYS A 899 -27.91 7.78 -23.24
C CYS A 899 -27.56 6.58 -22.34
N ILE A 900 -26.51 6.69 -21.53
CA ILE A 900 -25.95 5.54 -20.79
C ILE A 900 -26.36 5.44 -19.32
N ALA A 901 -27.02 6.44 -18.73
CA ALA A 901 -27.27 6.46 -17.29
C ALA A 901 -28.63 7.09 -16.90
N PRO A 902 -29.77 6.49 -17.25
CA PRO A 902 -31.10 7.11 -17.07
C PRO A 902 -31.47 7.46 -15.62
N ASN A 903 -30.82 6.83 -14.63
CA ASN A 903 -31.10 6.98 -13.20
C ASN A 903 -29.93 7.58 -12.41
N LEU A 904 -29.04 8.32 -13.06
CA LEU A 904 -27.88 8.92 -12.41
C LEU A 904 -28.31 9.93 -11.34
N GLU A 905 -27.80 9.78 -10.12
CA GLU A 905 -28.12 10.65 -8.99
C GLU A 905 -26.95 11.59 -8.63
N TRP A 906 -25.72 11.12 -8.81
CA TRP A 906 -24.52 11.83 -8.39
C TRP A 906 -23.46 11.80 -9.47
N LEU A 907 -22.92 12.98 -9.80
CA LEU A 907 -21.84 13.15 -10.76
C LEU A 907 -20.72 13.96 -10.14
N SER A 908 -19.47 13.52 -10.28
CA SER A 908 -18.31 14.35 -9.96
C SER A 908 -17.30 14.35 -11.08
N ILE A 909 -16.87 15.56 -11.45
CA ILE A 909 -15.95 15.82 -12.54
C ILE A 909 -14.87 16.76 -12.02
N TYR A 910 -13.60 16.39 -12.18
CA TYR A 910 -12.47 17.17 -11.66
C TYR A 910 -11.26 17.07 -12.57
N PHE A 911 -10.62 18.19 -12.94
CA PHE A 911 -9.49 18.24 -13.88
C PHE A 911 -9.73 17.48 -15.20
N CYS A 912 -10.88 17.74 -15.83
CA CYS A 912 -11.25 17.23 -17.16
C CYS A 912 -11.48 18.42 -18.13
N PRO A 913 -10.44 19.19 -18.48
CA PRO A 913 -10.56 20.44 -19.26
C PRO A 913 -11.14 20.28 -20.67
N ASP A 914 -10.95 19.13 -21.32
CA ASP A 914 -11.44 18.92 -22.69
C ASP A 914 -12.94 18.56 -22.72
N LEU A 915 -13.55 18.27 -21.57
CA LEU A 915 -14.97 17.95 -21.44
C LEU A 915 -15.82 19.23 -21.39
N MET A 916 -16.12 19.78 -22.56
CA MET A 916 -16.74 21.11 -22.71
C MET A 916 -18.21 21.09 -23.19
N ASN A 917 -18.71 19.94 -23.66
CA ASN A 917 -20.08 19.78 -24.19
C ASN A 917 -21.05 19.30 -23.07
N PRO A 918 -22.37 19.56 -23.15
CA PRO A 918 -23.28 19.20 -22.09
C PRO A 918 -23.54 17.68 -22.16
N PHE A 919 -22.79 16.95 -21.34
CA PHE A 919 -22.95 15.51 -21.08
C PHE A 919 -24.37 15.12 -20.62
N ILE A 920 -25.23 16.09 -20.35
CA ILE A 920 -26.59 15.88 -19.84
C ILE A 920 -27.47 15.13 -20.84
N GLU A 921 -27.26 15.33 -22.13
CA GLU A 921 -27.93 14.53 -23.16
C GLU A 921 -27.46 13.05 -23.10
N GLU A 922 -26.20 12.82 -22.71
CA GLU A 922 -25.60 11.49 -22.59
C GLU A 922 -25.92 10.78 -21.27
N LEU A 923 -26.18 11.53 -20.19
CA LEU A 923 -26.34 11.02 -18.82
C LEU A 923 -27.75 11.15 -18.23
N SER A 924 -28.72 11.73 -18.94
CA SER A 924 -30.09 12.00 -18.46
C SER A 924 -30.16 12.94 -17.25
N ALA A 925 -30.70 14.14 -17.47
CA ALA A 925 -30.73 15.21 -16.49
C ALA A 925 -31.73 15.00 -15.32
N GLU A 926 -32.78 14.21 -15.54
CA GLU A 926 -34.03 14.29 -14.75
C GLU A 926 -33.91 13.81 -13.29
N LYS A 927 -32.90 12.98 -12.98
CA LYS A 927 -32.74 12.36 -11.65
C LYS A 927 -31.49 12.78 -10.90
N LEU A 928 -30.68 13.68 -11.49
CA LEU A 928 -29.48 14.20 -10.86
C LEU A 928 -29.83 14.99 -9.61
N LYS A 929 -29.20 14.64 -8.48
CA LYS A 929 -29.38 15.28 -7.17
C LYS A 929 -28.18 16.13 -6.77
N LYS A 930 -26.99 15.80 -7.28
CA LYS A 930 -25.75 16.51 -6.93
C LYS A 930 -24.72 16.40 -8.06
N ILE A 931 -24.14 17.54 -8.42
CA ILE A 931 -23.01 17.63 -9.36
C ILE A 931 -21.85 18.27 -8.62
N LYS A 932 -20.69 17.61 -8.54
CA LYS A 932 -19.49 18.12 -7.86
C LYS A 932 -18.39 18.42 -8.89
N GLY A 933 -17.97 19.67 -9.06
CA GLY A 933 -16.88 20.01 -10.00
C GLY A 933 -16.26 21.39 -9.79
N GLU A 934 -15.20 21.70 -10.55
CA GLU A 934 -14.55 23.01 -10.50
C GLU A 934 -15.49 24.11 -11.02
N ARG A 935 -15.59 25.26 -10.35
CA ARG A 935 -16.46 26.36 -10.81
C ARG A 935 -16.06 26.89 -12.18
N SER A 936 -14.75 27.00 -12.45
CA SER A 936 -14.27 27.43 -13.77
C SER A 936 -14.66 26.47 -14.89
N TRP A 937 -14.71 25.17 -14.60
CA TRP A 937 -15.22 24.18 -15.54
C TRP A 937 -16.74 24.32 -15.72
N TRP A 938 -17.50 24.43 -14.62
CA TRP A 938 -18.96 24.61 -14.66
C TRP A 938 -19.40 25.83 -15.45
N GLU A 939 -18.69 26.95 -15.30
CA GLU A 939 -18.94 28.19 -16.02
C GLU A 939 -18.58 28.10 -17.52
N ALA A 940 -17.58 27.29 -17.86
CA ALA A 940 -17.08 27.14 -19.23
C ALA A 940 -17.89 26.16 -20.09
N LEU A 941 -18.79 25.36 -19.50
CA LEU A 941 -19.63 24.40 -20.23
C LEU A 941 -20.49 25.08 -21.31
N GLU A 942 -20.47 24.53 -22.52
CA GLU A 942 -21.29 25.00 -23.64
C GLU A 942 -22.66 24.31 -23.63
N TRP A 943 -23.76 25.08 -23.65
CA TRP A 943 -25.13 24.55 -23.55
C TRP A 943 -25.93 24.75 -24.84
N THR A 944 -26.43 23.67 -25.43
CA THR A 944 -27.38 23.69 -26.54
C THR A 944 -28.77 24.11 -26.04
N GLY A 945 -29.17 25.36 -26.28
CA GLY A 945 -30.49 25.86 -25.86
C GLY A 945 -30.56 26.47 -24.45
N GLY A 946 -29.40 26.71 -23.81
CA GLY A 946 -29.29 27.34 -22.49
C GLY A 946 -29.26 26.33 -21.34
N ARG A 947 -28.63 26.71 -20.22
CA ARG A 947 -28.47 25.87 -19.04
C ARG A 947 -29.80 25.76 -18.26
N PRO A 948 -30.31 24.55 -17.98
CA PRO A 948 -31.44 24.38 -17.08
C PRO A 948 -31.15 24.90 -15.67
N GLY A 949 -31.95 25.85 -15.18
CA GLY A 949 -31.66 26.55 -13.91
C GLY A 949 -31.60 25.66 -12.66
N TYR A 950 -32.33 24.53 -12.63
CA TYR A 950 -32.30 23.60 -11.50
C TYR A 950 -30.94 22.90 -11.32
N LEU A 951 -30.09 22.92 -12.35
CA LEU A 951 -28.76 22.32 -12.28
C LEU A 951 -27.80 23.18 -11.45
N ASP A 952 -27.99 24.50 -11.44
CA ASP A 952 -27.19 25.40 -10.59
C ASP A 952 -27.53 25.19 -9.10
N ASP A 953 -28.77 24.78 -8.78
CA ASP A 953 -29.20 24.48 -7.39
C ASP A 953 -28.57 23.19 -6.84
N ILE A 954 -28.23 22.24 -7.70
CA ILE A 954 -27.61 20.94 -7.33
C ILE A 954 -26.11 20.90 -7.59
N PHE A 955 -25.55 21.94 -8.22
CA PHE A 955 -24.12 22.08 -8.41
C PHE A 955 -23.45 22.49 -7.09
N VAL A 956 -22.49 21.69 -6.67
CA VAL A 956 -21.64 21.94 -5.53
C VAL A 956 -20.23 22.12 -6.05
N GLU A 957 -19.72 23.34 -5.93
CA GLU A 957 -18.33 23.62 -6.26
C GLU A 957 -17.42 22.72 -5.42
N ILE A 958 -16.46 22.08 -6.08
CA ILE A 958 -15.29 21.56 -5.39
C ILE A 958 -14.48 22.79 -4.98
N ASP A 959 -14.72 23.29 -3.77
CA ASP A 959 -13.72 24.12 -3.12
C ASP A 959 -12.45 23.27 -3.03
N ILE A 960 -11.30 23.85 -3.36
CA ILE A 960 -9.96 23.20 -3.39
C ILE A 960 -9.54 22.67 -1.98
N LEU A 961 -10.47 22.67 -1.03
CA LEU A 961 -10.38 22.29 0.37
C LEU A 961 -10.98 20.89 0.66
N ASP A 962 -11.77 20.31 -0.25
CA ASP A 962 -12.49 19.02 -0.06
C ASP A 962 -11.83 17.80 -0.77
N CYS A 963 -10.54 17.88 -1.12
CA CYS A 963 -9.79 16.78 -1.77
C CYS A 963 -8.47 16.46 -1.05
#